data_AF-A0A351TL47-F1
#
_entry.id   AF-A0A351TL47-F1
#
_cell.length_a   1.000
_cell.length_b   1.000
_cell.length_c   1.000
_cell.angle_alpha   90.00
_cell.angle_beta   90.00
_cell.angle_gamma   90.00
#
_symmetry.space_group_name_H-M   'P 1'
#
loop_
_entity.id
_entity.type
_entity.pdbx_description
1 polymer ?
#
loop_
_entity_poly.entity_id
_entity_poly.type
_entity_poly.pdbx_seq_one_letter_code
_entity_poly.pdbx_strand_id
1 'polypeptide(L)'
;MSICDNFEGALMKAIRSLEQHVDCLLSYDFSELTAEELLERMNIVDDQRIYVIAEALRKGIDYHTIHSITMIDEWFIDKLAVLVEMENALRKGPLTVELLKEAKRMEFPDCVIGRLTGTAEKEIKKMRYENGITAVFKMVDTCAAEFEAATPYYYSCFGGENEAAETRPLKKVLVLGSGPIRIGQGIEFDYCSVHATWAFAKEGYETVIINNNPETVSTDFDIADKLYFEPLTPEDVENIVKIEKPDGAVVQFGGQTAIKLTESLMEMGVPILGTSAENVDAAEDRELFDEILEKCGIPRPSGGTVYTAKEAKKVANQLGYPVLVRPSYVLGGQGMQIAISDGEVEEFMEIINRIAQDHPILVDKYLQGKEIEVDAVCDGTDILIPGIMEHIERAGVHSGDSISVYPAQSISRKVKDTIAEYTEKLAKALHVIGLINIQFIAVGEEVYVIEVNPRSSRTVPYISKVTGIPIVDLATQVIIGKTIRQLGYEPGLQKEAEYVAVKMPVFSFEKIRGAEISLGPEMKSTGECLGISKTFHEALYKAFLGAGVHLPKFRRMIITVKDADKGEAIEIGRRFEKLGYKIYATRSTANALKEAGVNARKVNKIQQESPTVMDLILGHEIDLVIDTPTQGRDKSRDGFLIRRTAIETGANCLTSLDTARALVTSLEHIGEEEHLTLVDVASL
;
A
#
# COMPACT_ATOMS: atom_id res chain seq x y z
N MET A 1 -8.98 -3.15 -14.83
CA MET A 1 -9.65 -3.30 -16.14
C MET A 1 -9.91 -4.77 -16.39
N SER A 2 -10.81 -5.13 -17.28
CA SER A 2 -11.04 -6.53 -17.69
C SER A 2 -11.51 -6.57 -19.13
N ILE A 3 -11.36 -7.73 -19.76
CA ILE A 3 -11.77 -7.98 -21.15
C ILE A 3 -12.55 -9.31 -21.17
N CYS A 4 -13.65 -9.32 -21.93
CA CYS A 4 -14.47 -10.49 -22.22
C CYS A 4 -15.21 -10.25 -23.56
N ASP A 5 -15.79 -11.29 -24.15
CA ASP A 5 -16.59 -11.21 -25.38
C ASP A 5 -18.05 -10.75 -25.16
N ASN A 6 -18.43 -10.53 -23.90
CA ASN A 6 -19.73 -10.01 -23.50
C ASN A 6 -19.61 -9.08 -22.28
N PHE A 7 -20.59 -8.20 -22.10
CA PHE A 7 -20.55 -7.15 -21.07
C PHE A 7 -20.65 -7.74 -19.66
N GLU A 8 -21.56 -8.69 -19.46
CA GLU A 8 -21.83 -9.37 -18.20
C GLU A 8 -20.54 -10.02 -17.67
N GLY A 9 -19.83 -10.74 -18.54
CA GLY A 9 -18.56 -11.37 -18.24
C GLY A 9 -17.44 -10.37 -17.96
N ALA A 10 -17.33 -9.32 -18.78
CA ALA A 10 -16.35 -8.25 -18.56
C ALA A 10 -16.58 -7.58 -17.19
N LEU A 11 -17.82 -7.27 -16.83
CA LEU A 11 -18.16 -6.67 -15.54
C LEU A 11 -17.85 -7.61 -14.37
N MET A 12 -18.22 -8.88 -14.44
CA MET A 12 -17.93 -9.86 -13.39
C MET A 12 -16.42 -10.05 -13.19
N LYS A 13 -15.63 -10.04 -14.27
CA LYS A 13 -14.16 -10.01 -14.20
C LYS A 13 -13.64 -8.71 -13.58
N ALA A 14 -14.25 -7.58 -13.91
CA ALA A 14 -13.86 -6.28 -13.35
C ALA A 14 -14.09 -6.22 -11.85
N ILE A 15 -15.22 -6.73 -11.35
CA ILE A 15 -15.55 -6.76 -9.92
C ILE A 15 -14.48 -7.56 -9.16
N ARG A 16 -14.21 -8.81 -9.56
CA ARG A 16 -13.19 -9.63 -8.88
C ARG A 16 -11.75 -9.18 -9.12
N SER A 17 -11.54 -8.23 -10.03
CA SER A 17 -10.26 -7.57 -10.28
C SER A 17 -9.96 -6.41 -9.34
N LEU A 18 -10.91 -5.97 -8.50
CA LEU A 18 -10.77 -4.77 -7.66
C LEU A 18 -9.87 -4.96 -6.44
N GLU A 19 -9.50 -6.20 -6.08
CA GLU A 19 -8.72 -6.51 -4.87
C GLU A 19 -9.35 -5.99 -3.56
N GLN A 20 -10.68 -5.85 -3.55
CA GLN A 20 -11.48 -5.34 -2.42
C GLN A 20 -12.30 -6.44 -1.72
N HIS A 21 -11.91 -7.71 -1.86
CA HIS A 21 -12.68 -8.86 -1.35
C HIS A 21 -14.11 -8.95 -1.91
N VAL A 22 -14.28 -8.47 -3.14
CA VAL A 22 -15.53 -8.56 -3.89
C VAL A 22 -15.35 -9.52 -5.07
N ASP A 23 -16.37 -10.35 -5.33
CA ASP A 23 -16.33 -11.42 -6.33
C ASP A 23 -17.58 -11.46 -7.22
N CYS A 24 -18.66 -10.78 -6.82
CA CYS A 24 -19.92 -10.68 -7.56
C CYS A 24 -20.79 -9.52 -7.05
N LEU A 25 -21.97 -9.33 -7.65
CA LEU A 25 -22.94 -8.30 -7.25
C LEU A 25 -23.62 -8.56 -5.89
N LEU A 26 -23.24 -9.61 -5.17
CA LEU A 26 -23.72 -9.96 -3.83
C LEU A 26 -22.68 -9.69 -2.73
N SER A 27 -21.50 -9.16 -3.07
CA SER A 27 -20.42 -8.96 -2.09
C SER A 27 -20.74 -7.90 -1.03
N TYR A 28 -21.69 -7.00 -1.30
CA TYR A 28 -22.29 -6.13 -0.28
C TYR A 28 -23.73 -6.57 0.01
N ASP A 29 -24.06 -6.67 1.29
CA ASP A 29 -25.39 -7.05 1.73
C ASP A 29 -26.28 -5.82 1.96
N PHE A 30 -27.29 -5.69 1.10
CA PHE A 30 -28.35 -4.69 1.19
C PHE A 30 -29.74 -5.33 1.29
N SER A 31 -29.83 -6.64 1.58
CA SER A 31 -31.10 -7.37 1.53
C SER A 31 -32.12 -6.89 2.56
N GLU A 32 -31.65 -6.32 3.67
CA GLU A 32 -32.49 -5.76 4.73
C GLU A 32 -33.09 -4.39 4.38
N LEU A 33 -32.56 -3.68 3.38
CA LEU A 33 -33.08 -2.36 2.98
C LEU A 33 -34.43 -2.49 2.29
N THR A 34 -35.38 -1.65 2.67
CA THR A 34 -36.67 -1.49 1.98
C THR A 34 -36.48 -0.89 0.58
N ALA A 35 -37.52 -0.95 -0.26
CA ALA A 35 -37.46 -0.36 -1.60
C ALA A 35 -37.21 1.15 -1.50
N GLU A 36 -37.85 1.84 -0.55
CA GLU A 36 -37.67 3.26 -0.30
C GLU A 36 -36.23 3.58 0.13
N GLU A 37 -35.66 2.82 1.07
CA GLU A 37 -34.27 3.00 1.52
C GLU A 37 -33.26 2.74 0.39
N LEU A 38 -33.53 1.77 -0.50
CA LEU A 38 -32.70 1.54 -1.68
C LEU A 38 -32.72 2.73 -2.65
N LEU A 39 -33.87 3.36 -2.87
CA LEU A 39 -33.97 4.55 -3.72
C LEU A 39 -33.19 5.72 -3.12
N GLU A 40 -33.28 5.94 -1.80
CA GLU A 40 -32.48 6.96 -1.11
C GLU A 40 -30.99 6.65 -1.21
N ARG A 41 -30.58 5.42 -0.94
CA ARG A 41 -29.18 4.97 -1.02
C ARG A 41 -28.62 5.08 -2.43
N MET A 42 -29.44 4.83 -3.46
CA MET A 42 -29.07 4.89 -4.87
C MET A 42 -28.83 6.32 -5.37
N ASN A 43 -29.38 7.35 -4.70
CA ASN A 43 -29.04 8.75 -4.96
C ASN A 43 -27.61 9.10 -4.55
N ILE A 44 -27.01 8.33 -3.62
CA ILE A 44 -25.63 8.51 -3.20
C ILE A 44 -24.72 7.91 -4.27
N VAL A 45 -23.86 8.75 -4.86
CA VAL A 45 -22.89 8.34 -5.87
C VAL A 45 -21.58 7.97 -5.17
N ASP A 46 -21.42 6.69 -4.88
CA ASP A 46 -20.23 6.11 -4.25
C ASP A 46 -19.86 4.74 -4.83
N ASP A 47 -18.84 4.12 -4.23
CA ASP A 47 -18.25 2.82 -4.61
C ASP A 47 -19.21 1.64 -4.46
N GLN A 48 -20.30 1.79 -3.68
CA GLN A 48 -21.26 0.73 -3.43
C GLN A 48 -22.49 0.80 -4.35
N ARG A 49 -22.64 1.87 -5.14
CA ARG A 49 -23.86 2.16 -5.91
C ARG A 49 -24.27 1.02 -6.85
N ILE A 50 -23.32 0.33 -7.47
CA ILE A 50 -23.60 -0.78 -8.39
C ILE A 50 -24.28 -1.96 -7.69
N TYR A 51 -23.89 -2.25 -6.44
CA TYR A 51 -24.48 -3.32 -5.64
C TYR A 51 -25.89 -2.94 -5.15
N VAL A 52 -26.12 -1.66 -4.84
CA VAL A 52 -27.45 -1.11 -4.52
C VAL A 52 -28.39 -1.24 -5.72
N ILE A 53 -27.90 -0.97 -6.93
CA ILE A 53 -28.67 -1.18 -8.17
C ILE A 53 -29.01 -2.66 -8.36
N ALA A 54 -28.04 -3.56 -8.16
CA ALA A 54 -28.29 -5.00 -8.25
C ALA A 54 -29.36 -5.46 -7.23
N GLU A 55 -29.33 -4.93 -6.00
CA GLU A 55 -30.35 -5.23 -5.00
C GLU A 55 -31.74 -4.65 -5.37
N ALA A 56 -31.78 -3.43 -5.90
CA ALA A 56 -33.02 -2.83 -6.42
C ALA A 56 -33.66 -3.70 -7.50
N LEU A 57 -32.85 -4.24 -8.42
CA LEU A 57 -33.30 -5.19 -9.45
C LEU A 57 -33.81 -6.50 -8.84
N ARG A 58 -33.13 -7.04 -7.81
CA ARG A 58 -33.62 -8.23 -7.07
C ARG A 58 -34.98 -8.01 -6.42
N LYS A 59 -35.26 -6.79 -5.96
CA LYS A 59 -36.55 -6.39 -5.37
C LYS A 59 -37.60 -5.95 -6.39
N GLY A 60 -37.27 -5.99 -7.68
CA GLY A 60 -38.20 -5.70 -8.77
C GLY A 60 -38.48 -4.21 -8.99
N ILE A 61 -37.56 -3.32 -8.59
CA ILE A 61 -37.62 -1.90 -8.97
C ILE A 61 -37.39 -1.81 -10.50
N ASP A 62 -38.24 -1.06 -11.18
CA ASP A 62 -38.22 -0.98 -12.64
C ASP A 62 -37.02 -0.18 -13.18
N TYR A 63 -36.62 -0.49 -14.42
CA TYR A 63 -35.41 0.08 -15.02
C TYR A 63 -35.50 1.59 -15.18
N HIS A 64 -36.68 2.12 -15.52
CA HIS A 64 -36.87 3.55 -15.73
C HIS A 64 -36.70 4.32 -14.43
N THR A 65 -37.18 3.77 -13.29
CA THR A 65 -36.92 4.36 -11.97
C THR A 65 -35.42 4.38 -11.66
N ILE A 66 -34.70 3.27 -11.85
CA ILE A 66 -33.25 3.19 -11.63
C ILE A 66 -32.51 4.18 -12.54
N HIS A 67 -32.86 4.23 -13.84
CA HIS A 67 -32.31 5.18 -14.80
C HIS A 67 -32.56 6.63 -14.37
N SER A 68 -33.76 6.98 -13.94
CA SER A 68 -34.09 8.36 -13.56
C SER A 68 -33.28 8.88 -12.37
N ILE A 69 -32.85 7.99 -11.48
CA ILE A 69 -32.01 8.31 -10.31
C ILE A 69 -30.54 8.29 -10.69
N THR A 70 -30.14 7.29 -11.46
CA THR A 70 -28.72 6.99 -11.71
C THR A 70 -28.15 7.67 -12.93
N MET A 71 -29.02 8.00 -13.88
CA MET A 71 -28.70 8.37 -15.26
C MET A 71 -27.88 7.30 -16.00
N ILE A 72 -27.78 6.08 -15.45
CA ILE A 72 -27.17 4.94 -16.13
C ILE A 72 -28.15 4.47 -17.20
N ASP A 73 -27.67 4.32 -18.43
CA ASP A 73 -28.51 3.88 -19.56
C ASP A 73 -29.21 2.55 -19.26
N GLU A 74 -30.47 2.43 -19.67
CA GLU A 74 -31.28 1.24 -19.44
C GLU A 74 -30.62 -0.02 -20.01
N TRP A 75 -29.79 0.10 -21.05
CA TRP A 75 -29.01 -1.03 -21.57
C TRP A 75 -28.07 -1.62 -20.51
N PHE A 76 -27.37 -0.80 -19.73
CA PHE A 76 -26.49 -1.31 -18.66
C PHE A 76 -27.28 -1.87 -17.49
N ILE A 77 -28.43 -1.26 -17.17
CA ILE A 77 -29.34 -1.75 -16.12
C ILE A 77 -29.90 -3.13 -16.49
N ASP A 78 -30.29 -3.32 -17.76
CA ASP A 78 -30.68 -4.62 -18.32
C ASP A 78 -29.56 -5.66 -18.15
N LYS A 79 -28.30 -5.28 -18.42
CA LYS A 79 -27.16 -6.19 -18.21
C LYS A 79 -26.95 -6.58 -16.75
N LEU A 80 -27.14 -5.66 -15.81
CA LEU A 80 -27.13 -5.99 -14.38
C LEU A 80 -28.29 -6.92 -14.01
N ALA A 81 -29.46 -6.72 -14.62
CA ALA A 81 -30.61 -7.57 -14.38
C ALA A 81 -30.38 -9.00 -14.88
N VAL A 82 -29.73 -9.18 -16.04
CA VAL A 82 -29.33 -10.51 -16.55
C VAL A 82 -28.46 -11.26 -15.52
N LEU A 83 -27.50 -10.59 -14.89
CA LEU A 83 -26.68 -11.17 -13.82
C LEU A 83 -27.55 -11.56 -12.61
N VAL A 84 -28.47 -10.69 -12.19
CA VAL A 84 -29.42 -10.96 -11.10
C VAL A 84 -30.36 -12.13 -11.43
N GLU A 85 -30.79 -12.27 -12.67
CA GLU A 85 -31.60 -13.39 -13.14
C GLU A 85 -30.81 -14.71 -13.09
N MET A 86 -29.53 -14.68 -13.49
CA MET A 86 -28.64 -15.83 -13.35
C MET A 86 -28.44 -16.23 -11.88
N GLU A 87 -28.25 -15.28 -10.97
CA GLU A 87 -28.19 -15.54 -9.52
C GLU A 87 -29.45 -16.27 -9.04
N ASN A 88 -30.62 -15.82 -9.49
CA ASN A 88 -31.91 -16.42 -9.13
C ASN A 88 -32.09 -17.82 -9.75
N ALA A 89 -31.62 -18.03 -10.99
CA ALA A 89 -31.66 -19.34 -11.66
C ALA A 89 -30.80 -20.36 -10.89
N LEU A 90 -29.60 -19.97 -10.48
CA LEU A 90 -28.69 -20.79 -9.67
C LEU A 90 -29.27 -21.15 -8.29
N ARG A 91 -30.07 -20.26 -7.68
CA ARG A 91 -30.73 -20.52 -6.38
C ARG A 91 -31.95 -21.45 -6.47
N LYS A 92 -32.74 -21.36 -7.53
CA LYS A 92 -34.09 -21.98 -7.60
C LYS A 92 -34.09 -23.38 -8.22
N GLY A 93 -33.14 -23.70 -9.09
CA GLY A 93 -33.11 -24.94 -9.87
C GLY A 93 -31.96 -25.89 -9.49
N PRO A 94 -32.03 -27.16 -9.90
CA PRO A 94 -30.85 -28.02 -9.88
C PRO A 94 -29.80 -27.46 -10.84
N LEU A 95 -28.52 -27.52 -10.47
CA LEU A 95 -27.43 -27.11 -11.34
C LEU A 95 -27.31 -28.09 -12.51
N THR A 96 -27.77 -27.69 -13.69
CA THR A 96 -27.56 -28.45 -14.94
C THR A 96 -26.26 -28.03 -15.63
N VAL A 97 -25.79 -28.84 -16.56
CA VAL A 97 -24.57 -28.54 -17.35
C VAL A 97 -24.77 -27.28 -18.19
N GLU A 98 -25.96 -27.09 -18.75
CA GLU A 98 -26.31 -25.92 -19.55
C GLU A 98 -26.35 -24.65 -18.69
N LEU A 99 -26.94 -24.72 -17.50
CA LEU A 99 -26.97 -23.60 -16.56
C LEU A 99 -25.56 -23.24 -16.08
N LEU A 100 -24.74 -24.24 -15.76
CA LEU A 100 -23.34 -24.04 -15.40
C LEU A 100 -22.55 -23.40 -16.54
N LYS A 101 -22.72 -23.89 -17.77
CA LYS A 101 -22.06 -23.34 -18.95
C LYS A 101 -22.43 -21.87 -19.18
N GLU A 102 -23.70 -21.52 -19.03
CA GLU A 102 -24.18 -20.16 -19.19
C GLU A 102 -23.70 -19.24 -18.06
N ALA A 103 -23.70 -19.73 -16.81
CA ALA A 103 -23.12 -19.00 -15.68
C ALA A 103 -21.64 -18.70 -15.91
N LYS A 104 -20.87 -19.67 -16.42
CA LYS A 104 -19.46 -19.46 -16.78
C LYS A 104 -19.28 -18.54 -17.98
N ARG A 105 -20.15 -18.55 -18.99
CA ARG A 105 -20.16 -17.58 -20.10
C ARG A 105 -20.30 -16.14 -19.60
N MET A 106 -21.06 -15.94 -18.52
CA MET A 106 -21.20 -14.66 -17.80
C MET A 106 -20.11 -14.45 -16.73
N GLU A 107 -19.07 -15.28 -16.70
CA GLU A 107 -17.91 -15.20 -15.79
C GLU A 107 -18.25 -15.28 -14.29
N PHE A 108 -19.33 -16.00 -13.91
CA PHE A 108 -19.58 -16.30 -12.51
C PHE A 108 -18.47 -17.19 -11.93
N PRO A 109 -17.79 -16.79 -10.84
CA PRO A 109 -16.78 -17.61 -10.20
C PRO A 109 -17.35 -18.93 -9.65
N ASP A 110 -16.55 -19.98 -9.63
CA ASP A 110 -16.94 -21.31 -9.13
C ASP A 110 -17.37 -21.22 -7.65
N CYS A 111 -16.72 -20.38 -6.86
CA CYS A 111 -17.09 -20.12 -5.46
C CYS A 111 -18.48 -19.47 -5.34
N VAL A 112 -18.82 -18.51 -6.21
CA VAL A 112 -20.12 -17.83 -6.23
C VAL A 112 -21.23 -18.80 -6.63
N ILE A 113 -20.99 -19.61 -7.67
CA ILE A 113 -21.92 -20.66 -8.10
C ILE A 113 -22.15 -21.65 -6.96
N GLY A 114 -21.08 -22.07 -6.28
CA GLY A 114 -21.16 -22.95 -5.12
C GLY A 114 -22.03 -22.37 -4.00
N ARG A 115 -21.79 -21.11 -3.62
CA ARG A 115 -22.61 -20.40 -2.61
C ARG A 115 -24.09 -20.32 -2.99
N LEU A 116 -24.40 -20.00 -4.25
CA LEU A 116 -25.78 -19.83 -4.71
C LEU A 116 -26.54 -21.14 -4.84
N THR A 117 -25.86 -22.23 -5.20
CA THR A 117 -26.46 -23.56 -5.40
C THR A 117 -26.42 -24.42 -4.14
N GLY A 118 -25.66 -24.01 -3.11
CA GLY A 118 -25.38 -24.83 -1.92
C GLY A 118 -24.45 -26.03 -2.20
N THR A 119 -23.72 -26.00 -3.30
CA THR A 119 -22.80 -27.07 -3.74
C THR A 119 -21.36 -26.68 -3.42
N ALA A 120 -20.50 -27.65 -3.06
CA ALA A 120 -19.11 -27.33 -2.76
C ALA A 120 -18.37 -26.84 -4.02
N GLU A 121 -17.50 -25.84 -3.90
CA GLU A 121 -16.73 -25.30 -5.03
C GLU A 121 -15.97 -26.37 -5.80
N LYS A 122 -15.37 -27.34 -5.09
CA LYS A 122 -14.67 -28.49 -5.71
C LYS A 122 -15.58 -29.33 -6.60
N GLU A 123 -16.87 -29.43 -6.28
CA GLU A 123 -17.86 -30.16 -7.07
C GLU A 123 -18.29 -29.35 -8.31
N ILE A 124 -18.46 -28.02 -8.18
CA ILE A 124 -18.68 -27.12 -9.33
C ILE A 124 -17.54 -27.25 -10.33
N LYS A 125 -16.31 -27.14 -9.82
CA LYS A 125 -15.08 -27.27 -10.58
C LYS A 125 -14.99 -28.63 -11.27
N LYS A 126 -15.28 -29.73 -10.55
CA LYS A 126 -15.31 -31.08 -11.14
C LYS A 126 -16.34 -31.18 -12.27
N MET A 127 -17.56 -30.68 -12.06
CA MET A 127 -18.62 -30.70 -13.06
C MET A 127 -18.24 -29.91 -14.31
N ARG A 128 -17.58 -28.75 -14.16
CA ARG A 128 -17.02 -27.97 -15.28
C ARG A 128 -16.08 -28.81 -16.13
N TYR A 129 -15.06 -29.41 -15.53
CA TYR A 129 -14.04 -30.17 -16.25
C TYR A 129 -14.61 -31.45 -16.89
N GLU A 130 -15.48 -32.19 -16.20
CA GLU A 130 -16.13 -33.39 -16.76
C GLU A 130 -16.97 -33.10 -18.00
N ASN A 131 -17.43 -31.86 -18.16
CA ASN A 131 -18.26 -31.42 -19.29
C ASN A 131 -17.53 -30.47 -20.26
N GLY A 132 -16.20 -30.33 -20.15
CA GLY A 132 -15.41 -29.48 -21.04
C GLY A 132 -15.74 -27.98 -20.96
N ILE A 133 -16.27 -27.52 -19.82
CA ILE A 133 -16.51 -26.10 -19.55
C ILE A 133 -15.21 -25.51 -18.98
N THR A 134 -14.30 -25.13 -19.87
CA THR A 134 -12.99 -24.56 -19.52
C THR A 134 -12.82 -23.18 -20.13
N ALA A 135 -12.01 -22.34 -19.51
CA ALA A 135 -11.68 -21.04 -20.08
C ALA A 135 -10.86 -21.26 -21.36
N VAL A 136 -11.09 -20.39 -22.33
CA VAL A 136 -10.22 -20.23 -23.50
C VAL A 136 -9.64 -18.82 -23.48
N PHE A 137 -8.49 -18.63 -24.11
CA PHE A 137 -7.81 -17.35 -24.15
C PHE A 137 -7.82 -16.80 -25.56
N LYS A 138 -8.27 -15.56 -25.68
CA LYS A 138 -8.37 -14.78 -26.91
C LYS A 138 -7.27 -13.73 -26.95
N MET A 139 -6.78 -13.44 -28.14
CA MET A 139 -5.72 -12.45 -28.37
C MET A 139 -6.33 -11.07 -28.62
N VAL A 140 -5.70 -10.03 -28.08
CA VAL A 140 -6.00 -8.64 -28.44
C VAL A 140 -5.20 -8.28 -29.69
N ASP A 141 -5.91 -8.09 -30.81
CA ASP A 141 -5.30 -7.92 -32.15
C ASP A 141 -5.57 -6.54 -32.80
N THR A 142 -6.39 -5.70 -32.17
CA THR A 142 -6.89 -4.40 -32.67
C THR A 142 -7.77 -4.45 -33.94
N CYS A 143 -7.96 -5.61 -34.56
CA CYS A 143 -8.58 -5.78 -35.88
C CYS A 143 -9.70 -6.84 -35.93
N ALA A 144 -10.11 -7.38 -34.78
CA ALA A 144 -11.20 -8.36 -34.67
C ALA A 144 -10.98 -9.58 -35.58
N ALA A 145 -9.76 -10.13 -35.52
CA ALA A 145 -9.26 -11.26 -36.29
C ALA A 145 -9.28 -11.09 -37.82
N GLU A 146 -9.34 -9.85 -38.34
CA GLU A 146 -9.16 -9.59 -39.78
C GLU A 146 -7.75 -10.00 -40.25
N PHE A 147 -6.76 -9.83 -39.37
CA PHE A 147 -5.35 -10.20 -39.62
C PHE A 147 -4.81 -11.06 -38.49
N GLU A 148 -3.84 -11.91 -38.81
CA GLU A 148 -3.08 -12.67 -37.81
C GLU A 148 -2.24 -11.70 -36.96
N ALA A 149 -2.52 -11.65 -35.66
CA ALA A 149 -1.72 -10.88 -34.71
C ALA A 149 -0.58 -11.74 -34.15
N ALA A 150 0.56 -11.10 -33.94
CA ALA A 150 1.73 -11.70 -33.29
C ALA A 150 1.90 -11.23 -31.83
N THR A 151 1.03 -10.33 -31.36
CA THR A 151 1.14 -9.70 -30.04
C THR A 151 0.65 -10.67 -28.96
N PRO A 152 1.49 -11.09 -28.00
CA PRO A 152 1.13 -12.13 -27.05
C PRO A 152 0.30 -11.57 -25.87
N TYR A 153 -0.77 -10.84 -26.18
CA TYR A 153 -1.68 -10.20 -25.25
C TYR A 153 -3.01 -10.96 -25.22
N TYR A 154 -3.25 -11.68 -24.11
CA TYR A 154 -4.39 -12.57 -23.95
C TYR A 154 -5.39 -12.11 -22.87
N TYR A 155 -6.65 -12.52 -23.05
CA TYR A 155 -7.70 -12.47 -22.03
C TYR A 155 -8.54 -13.75 -22.10
N SER A 156 -9.09 -14.18 -20.97
CA SER A 156 -9.94 -15.37 -20.88
C SER A 156 -11.40 -15.06 -21.22
N CYS A 157 -12.10 -16.04 -21.79
CA CYS A 157 -13.56 -16.12 -21.81
C CYS A 157 -14.01 -17.59 -21.82
N PHE A 158 -15.31 -17.84 -21.62
CA PHE A 158 -15.90 -19.17 -21.70
C PHE A 158 -16.65 -19.38 -23.00
N GLY A 159 -16.01 -20.10 -23.93
CA GLY A 159 -16.56 -20.46 -25.23
C GLY A 159 -15.68 -19.98 -26.39
N GLY A 160 -15.80 -20.63 -27.54
CA GLY A 160 -14.93 -20.35 -28.70
C GLY A 160 -13.65 -21.18 -28.70
N GLU A 161 -12.70 -20.78 -29.56
CA GLU A 161 -11.38 -21.41 -29.69
C GLU A 161 -10.32 -20.73 -28.81
N ASN A 162 -9.37 -21.52 -28.31
CA ASN A 162 -8.24 -21.02 -27.55
C ASN A 162 -7.10 -20.60 -28.50
N GLU A 163 -6.71 -19.34 -28.44
CA GLU A 163 -5.66 -18.71 -29.25
C GLU A 163 -4.32 -18.62 -28.51
N ALA A 164 -4.31 -18.81 -27.19
CA ALA A 164 -3.06 -18.95 -26.45
C ALA A 164 -2.35 -20.26 -26.81
N ALA A 165 -1.25 -20.15 -27.54
CA ALA A 165 -0.45 -21.30 -27.93
C ALA A 165 0.32 -21.86 -26.73
N GLU A 166 0.22 -23.18 -26.50
CA GLU A 166 1.12 -23.88 -25.59
C GLU A 166 2.52 -23.91 -26.20
N THR A 167 3.42 -23.13 -25.62
CA THR A 167 4.84 -23.10 -25.97
C THR A 167 5.60 -24.10 -25.10
N ARG A 168 6.64 -24.73 -25.68
CA ARG A 168 7.52 -25.69 -24.99
C ARG A 168 8.97 -25.19 -24.97
N PRO A 169 9.26 -24.07 -24.28
CA PRO A 169 10.63 -23.61 -24.08
C PRO A 169 11.40 -24.58 -23.15
N LEU A 170 12.69 -24.32 -22.95
CA LEU A 170 13.48 -25.07 -21.97
C LEU A 170 13.08 -24.77 -20.52
N LYS A 171 12.67 -23.53 -20.23
CA LYS A 171 12.14 -23.10 -18.92
C LYS A 171 11.12 -21.97 -19.08
N LYS A 172 10.09 -21.96 -18.24
CA LYS A 172 9.04 -20.93 -18.18
C LYS A 172 8.81 -20.46 -16.75
N VAL A 173 8.66 -19.16 -16.57
CA VAL A 173 8.39 -18.56 -15.26
C VAL A 173 7.10 -17.74 -15.30
N LEU A 174 6.31 -17.86 -14.25
CA LEU A 174 5.14 -17.05 -14.00
C LEU A 174 5.50 -15.87 -13.09
N VAL A 175 5.26 -14.65 -13.55
CA VAL A 175 5.41 -13.42 -12.76
C VAL A 175 4.03 -12.87 -12.47
N LEU A 176 3.67 -12.77 -11.20
CA LEU A 176 2.41 -12.16 -10.78
C LEU A 176 2.60 -10.67 -10.54
N GLY A 177 1.79 -9.86 -11.24
CA GLY A 177 1.75 -8.42 -11.04
C GLY A 177 1.04 -8.01 -9.75
N SER A 178 0.88 -6.70 -9.57
CA SER A 178 0.32 -6.12 -8.35
C SER A 178 -1.18 -5.90 -8.36
N GLY A 179 -1.85 -6.07 -9.50
CA GLY A 179 -3.24 -5.66 -9.64
C GLY A 179 -3.42 -4.14 -9.51
N PRO A 180 -4.64 -3.66 -9.22
CA PRO A 180 -4.95 -2.23 -9.17
C PRO A 180 -4.13 -1.48 -8.10
N ILE A 181 -3.70 -0.27 -8.44
CA ILE A 181 -2.98 0.61 -7.52
C ILE A 181 -3.92 1.04 -6.37
N ARG A 182 -3.41 0.95 -5.14
CA ARG A 182 -4.04 1.47 -3.92
C ARG A 182 -2.99 2.00 -2.97
N ILE A 183 -3.41 2.77 -1.96
CA ILE A 183 -2.52 3.24 -0.91
C ILE A 183 -1.84 2.02 -0.25
N GLY A 184 -0.51 2.06 -0.16
CA GLY A 184 0.31 0.94 0.34
C GLY A 184 0.72 -0.10 -0.71
N GLN A 185 0.08 -0.13 -1.87
CA GLN A 185 0.38 -1.03 -2.99
C GLN A 185 0.35 -0.26 -4.32
N GLY A 186 1.46 0.43 -4.61
CA GLY A 186 1.60 1.32 -5.76
C GLY A 186 2.48 0.76 -6.88
N ILE A 187 2.96 1.69 -7.71
CA ILE A 187 3.80 1.43 -8.89
C ILE A 187 5.15 0.79 -8.53
N GLU A 188 5.55 0.82 -7.26
CA GLU A 188 6.81 0.25 -6.80
C GLU A 188 6.86 -1.27 -6.99
N PHE A 189 5.70 -1.94 -6.85
CA PHE A 189 5.56 -3.37 -7.12
C PHE A 189 5.46 -3.69 -8.62
N ASP A 190 4.88 -2.78 -9.40
CA ASP A 190 4.91 -2.86 -10.87
C ASP A 190 6.35 -2.79 -11.39
N TYR A 191 7.14 -1.83 -10.89
CA TYR A 191 8.57 -1.72 -11.17
C TYR A 191 9.30 -3.04 -10.88
N CYS A 192 9.05 -3.65 -9.71
CA CYS A 192 9.66 -4.93 -9.36
C CYS A 192 9.23 -6.05 -10.31
N SER A 193 7.96 -6.12 -10.69
CA SER A 193 7.42 -7.13 -11.60
C SER A 193 8.02 -7.01 -13.01
N VAL A 194 8.14 -5.78 -13.53
CA VAL A 194 8.77 -5.49 -14.84
C VAL A 194 10.25 -5.88 -14.83
N HIS A 195 10.99 -5.42 -13.83
CA HIS A 195 12.44 -5.71 -13.75
C HIS A 195 12.71 -7.19 -13.56
N ALA A 196 11.91 -7.89 -12.75
CA ALA A 196 12.02 -9.34 -12.60
C ALA A 196 11.77 -10.07 -13.93
N THR A 197 10.73 -9.68 -14.66
CA THR A 197 10.42 -10.22 -15.99
C THR A 197 11.61 -10.08 -16.93
N TRP A 198 12.17 -8.88 -17.06
CA TRP A 198 13.36 -8.66 -17.88
C TRP A 198 14.57 -9.45 -17.40
N ALA A 199 14.77 -9.59 -16.09
CA ALA A 199 15.87 -10.36 -15.53
C ALA A 199 15.73 -11.86 -15.84
N PHE A 200 14.54 -12.44 -15.72
CA PHE A 200 14.29 -13.83 -16.12
C PHE A 200 14.47 -14.06 -17.62
N ALA A 201 13.99 -13.13 -18.46
CA ALA A 201 14.16 -13.20 -19.90
C ALA A 201 15.65 -13.20 -20.30
N LYS A 202 16.47 -12.34 -19.66
CA LYS A 202 17.95 -12.32 -19.85
C LYS A 202 18.62 -13.66 -19.47
N GLU A 203 18.03 -14.40 -18.54
CA GLU A 203 18.51 -15.72 -18.10
C GLU A 203 17.92 -16.88 -18.92
N GLY A 204 17.17 -16.57 -19.98
CA GLY A 204 16.67 -17.55 -20.97
C GLY A 204 15.36 -18.24 -20.59
N TYR A 205 14.60 -17.68 -19.64
CA TYR A 205 13.23 -18.12 -19.35
C TYR A 205 12.25 -17.50 -20.34
N GLU A 206 11.25 -18.27 -20.75
CA GLU A 206 10.02 -17.68 -21.29
C GLU A 206 9.21 -17.10 -20.12
N THR A 207 8.83 -15.84 -20.25
CA THR A 207 8.21 -15.06 -19.19
C THR A 207 6.71 -14.89 -19.43
N VAL A 208 5.92 -15.31 -18.45
CA VAL A 208 4.46 -15.14 -18.47
C VAL A 208 4.09 -14.18 -17.35
N ILE A 209 3.50 -13.04 -17.69
CA ILE A 209 3.02 -12.07 -16.70
C ILE A 209 1.50 -12.09 -16.61
N ILE A 210 0.98 -12.10 -15.38
CA ILE A 210 -0.45 -11.95 -15.10
C ILE A 210 -0.65 -10.64 -14.35
N ASN A 211 -1.42 -9.72 -14.91
CA ASN A 211 -1.82 -8.49 -14.23
C ASN A 211 -3.07 -7.89 -14.90
N ASN A 212 -3.84 -7.06 -14.20
CA ASN A 212 -5.09 -6.46 -14.70
C ASN A 212 -5.17 -4.93 -14.54
N ASN A 213 -4.03 -4.32 -14.23
CA ASN A 213 -3.94 -2.88 -14.04
C ASN A 213 -3.56 -2.17 -15.34
N PRO A 214 -4.49 -1.44 -15.98
CA PRO A 214 -4.23 -0.82 -17.28
C PRO A 214 -3.26 0.36 -17.25
N GLU A 215 -2.91 0.85 -16.07
CA GLU A 215 -2.03 2.03 -15.90
C GLU A 215 -0.55 1.63 -15.83
N THR A 216 -0.25 0.33 -15.84
CA THR A 216 1.06 -0.20 -15.47
C THR A 216 1.89 -0.62 -16.67
N VAL A 217 3.22 -0.53 -16.51
CA VAL A 217 4.16 -0.98 -17.53
C VAL A 217 4.12 -2.49 -17.66
N SER A 218 3.91 -3.25 -16.57
CA SER A 218 3.80 -4.72 -16.65
C SER A 218 2.67 -5.24 -17.55
N THR A 219 1.65 -4.43 -17.81
CA THR A 219 0.56 -4.77 -18.75
C THR A 219 0.79 -4.26 -20.17
N ASP A 220 1.99 -3.76 -20.47
CA ASP A 220 2.45 -3.57 -21.83
C ASP A 220 2.93 -4.92 -22.40
N PHE A 221 2.45 -5.26 -23.61
CA PHE A 221 2.76 -6.53 -24.25
C PHE A 221 4.24 -6.66 -24.65
N ASP A 222 5.00 -5.56 -24.66
CA ASP A 222 6.45 -5.56 -24.93
C ASP A 222 7.31 -6.02 -23.73
N ILE A 223 6.71 -6.23 -22.55
CA ILE A 223 7.44 -6.54 -21.31
C ILE A 223 7.75 -8.02 -21.14
N ALA A 224 6.84 -8.90 -21.55
CA ALA A 224 6.92 -10.34 -21.34
C ALA A 224 6.69 -11.10 -22.64
N ASP A 225 7.15 -12.35 -22.71
CA ASP A 225 6.85 -13.22 -23.85
C ASP A 225 5.35 -13.50 -23.97
N LYS A 226 4.62 -13.49 -22.84
CA LYS A 226 3.15 -13.55 -22.79
C LYS A 226 2.57 -12.71 -21.67
N LEU A 227 1.58 -11.89 -22.02
CA LEU A 227 0.76 -11.12 -21.11
C LEU A 227 -0.65 -11.71 -21.03
N TYR A 228 -1.06 -12.08 -19.82
CA TYR A 228 -2.45 -12.43 -19.50
C TYR A 228 -3.08 -11.29 -18.70
N PHE A 229 -4.01 -10.57 -19.33
CA PHE A 229 -4.72 -9.47 -18.70
C PHE A 229 -5.93 -9.98 -17.94
N GLU A 230 -5.66 -10.60 -16.80
CA GLU A 230 -6.62 -11.42 -16.04
C GLU A 230 -6.70 -11.01 -14.56
N PRO A 231 -7.85 -11.23 -13.91
CA PRO A 231 -7.94 -11.05 -12.46
C PRO A 231 -6.93 -11.94 -11.73
N LEU A 232 -6.36 -11.43 -10.63
CA LEU A 232 -5.40 -12.15 -9.81
C LEU A 232 -6.11 -13.00 -8.75
N THR A 233 -7.02 -13.89 -9.19
CA THR A 233 -7.74 -14.82 -8.32
C THR A 233 -7.24 -16.27 -8.52
N PRO A 234 -7.42 -17.16 -7.53
CA PRO A 234 -7.03 -18.56 -7.67
C PRO A 234 -7.63 -19.25 -8.91
N GLU A 235 -8.90 -18.98 -9.22
CA GLU A 235 -9.58 -19.59 -10.37
C GLU A 235 -9.01 -19.10 -11.70
N ASP A 236 -8.82 -17.79 -11.85
CA ASP A 236 -8.33 -17.19 -13.09
C ASP A 236 -6.86 -17.58 -13.35
N VAL A 237 -6.03 -17.58 -12.30
CA VAL A 237 -4.63 -18.02 -12.37
C VAL A 237 -4.52 -19.51 -12.69
N GLU A 238 -5.39 -20.37 -12.15
CA GLU A 238 -5.40 -21.80 -12.46
C GLU A 238 -5.60 -22.06 -13.96
N ASN A 239 -6.50 -21.30 -14.60
CA ASN A 239 -6.77 -21.44 -16.03
C ASN A 239 -5.49 -21.18 -16.86
N ILE A 240 -4.68 -20.21 -16.45
CA ILE A 240 -3.40 -19.87 -17.10
C ILE A 240 -2.35 -20.95 -16.81
N VAL A 241 -2.20 -21.37 -15.54
CA VAL A 241 -1.24 -22.40 -15.13
C VAL A 241 -1.46 -23.71 -15.89
N LYS A 242 -2.71 -24.09 -16.18
CA LYS A 242 -3.02 -25.31 -16.94
C LYS A 242 -2.54 -25.30 -18.38
N ILE A 243 -2.55 -24.13 -19.02
CA ILE A 243 -2.09 -23.96 -20.40
C ILE A 243 -0.57 -23.80 -20.41
N GLU A 244 -0.05 -22.93 -19.54
CA GLU A 244 1.34 -22.54 -19.57
C GLU A 244 2.28 -23.56 -18.92
N LYS A 245 1.81 -24.26 -17.88
CA LYS A 245 2.57 -25.24 -17.08
C LYS A 245 3.96 -24.70 -16.69
N PRO A 246 4.03 -23.57 -15.96
CA PRO A 246 5.29 -22.93 -15.63
C PRO A 246 6.17 -23.82 -14.75
N ASP A 247 7.49 -23.74 -14.93
CA ASP A 247 8.47 -24.44 -14.09
C ASP A 247 8.57 -23.82 -12.69
N GLY A 248 8.12 -22.57 -12.54
CA GLY A 248 7.93 -21.93 -11.25
C GLY A 248 7.25 -20.57 -11.35
N ALA A 249 6.85 -20.04 -10.21
CA ALA A 249 6.24 -18.72 -10.07
C ALA A 249 7.01 -17.84 -9.09
N VAL A 250 7.00 -16.54 -9.35
CA VAL A 250 7.56 -15.52 -8.47
C VAL A 250 6.44 -14.64 -7.95
N VAL A 251 6.27 -14.66 -6.63
CA VAL A 251 5.18 -13.96 -5.92
C VAL A 251 5.69 -12.80 -5.05
N GLN A 252 7.00 -12.72 -4.82
CA GLN A 252 7.60 -11.76 -3.90
C GLN A 252 7.66 -10.33 -4.45
N PHE A 253 7.39 -10.12 -5.74
CA PHE A 253 7.52 -8.83 -6.43
C PHE A 253 6.20 -8.10 -6.70
N GLY A 254 5.07 -8.84 -6.71
CA GLY A 254 3.73 -8.29 -6.98
C GLY A 254 3.00 -7.73 -5.74
N GLY A 255 3.69 -7.55 -4.62
CA GLY A 255 3.07 -7.13 -3.36
C GLY A 255 2.05 -8.14 -2.84
N GLN A 256 1.09 -7.70 -2.02
CA GLN A 256 0.21 -8.63 -1.31
C GLN A 256 -0.69 -9.46 -2.21
N THR A 257 -1.09 -8.90 -3.35
CA THR A 257 -2.00 -9.61 -4.26
C THR A 257 -1.36 -10.90 -4.76
N ALA A 258 -0.10 -10.82 -5.19
CA ALA A 258 0.69 -11.99 -5.57
C ALA A 258 0.94 -12.95 -4.39
N ILE A 259 1.23 -12.43 -3.19
CA ILE A 259 1.51 -13.24 -1.99
C ILE A 259 0.29 -14.08 -1.58
N LYS A 260 -0.92 -13.52 -1.65
CA LYS A 260 -2.16 -14.25 -1.34
C LYS A 260 -2.40 -15.46 -2.27
N LEU A 261 -1.81 -15.46 -3.47
CA LEU A 261 -1.93 -16.55 -4.43
C LEU A 261 -0.90 -17.68 -4.21
N THR A 262 0.04 -17.51 -3.28
CA THR A 262 1.13 -18.47 -3.04
C THR A 262 0.62 -19.86 -2.71
N GLU A 263 -0.31 -19.99 -1.76
CA GLU A 263 -0.89 -21.27 -1.36
C GLU A 263 -1.64 -21.92 -2.53
N SER A 264 -2.45 -21.14 -3.25
CA SER A 264 -3.19 -21.63 -4.42
C SER A 264 -2.26 -22.14 -5.53
N LEU A 265 -1.15 -21.43 -5.82
CA LEU A 265 -0.14 -21.88 -6.79
C LEU A 265 0.53 -23.19 -6.37
N MET A 266 0.83 -23.36 -5.08
CA MET A 266 1.39 -24.60 -4.54
C MET A 266 0.41 -25.77 -4.68
N GLU A 267 -0.88 -25.55 -4.39
CA GLU A 267 -1.94 -26.55 -4.59
C GLU A 267 -2.11 -26.93 -6.08
N MET A 268 -1.86 -25.98 -6.99
CA MET A 268 -1.83 -26.22 -8.45
C MET A 268 -0.57 -26.98 -8.90
N GLY A 269 0.41 -27.20 -8.02
CA GLY A 269 1.66 -27.88 -8.31
C GLY A 269 2.73 -26.98 -8.95
N VAL A 270 2.59 -25.65 -8.83
CA VAL A 270 3.58 -24.68 -9.34
C VAL A 270 4.61 -24.40 -8.24
N PRO A 271 5.91 -24.68 -8.47
CA PRO A 271 6.96 -24.35 -7.51
C PRO A 271 7.09 -22.83 -7.31
N ILE A 272 7.07 -22.38 -6.07
CA ILE A 272 7.40 -20.98 -5.75
C ILE A 272 8.92 -20.82 -5.77
N LEU A 273 9.41 -19.92 -6.59
CA LEU A 273 10.84 -19.61 -6.70
C LEU A 273 11.24 -18.55 -5.66
N GLY A 274 12.42 -18.68 -5.07
CA GLY A 274 12.94 -17.77 -4.04
C GLY A 274 12.58 -18.19 -2.62
N THR A 275 12.37 -17.23 -1.72
CA THR A 275 11.98 -17.51 -0.33
C THR A 275 10.67 -18.31 -0.32
N SER A 276 10.66 -19.43 0.41
CA SER A 276 9.49 -20.32 0.47
C SER A 276 8.32 -19.68 1.21
N ALA A 277 7.10 -20.11 0.88
CA ALA A 277 5.87 -19.66 1.52
C ALA A 277 5.91 -19.81 3.05
N GLU A 278 6.43 -20.93 3.54
CA GLU A 278 6.60 -21.21 4.97
C GLU A 278 7.49 -20.18 5.68
N ASN A 279 8.56 -19.73 5.01
CA ASN A 279 9.48 -18.73 5.58
C ASN A 279 8.90 -17.31 5.48
N VAL A 280 8.07 -17.03 4.48
CA VAL A 280 7.32 -15.77 4.41
C VAL A 280 6.30 -15.71 5.54
N ASP A 281 5.52 -16.76 5.72
CA ASP A 281 4.53 -16.90 6.80
C ASP A 281 5.19 -16.81 8.18
N ALA A 282 6.34 -17.45 8.38
CA ALA A 282 7.10 -17.37 9.63
C ALA A 282 7.59 -15.95 10.00
N ALA A 283 7.71 -15.04 9.02
CA ALA A 283 8.04 -13.64 9.27
C ALA A 283 6.80 -12.78 9.58
N GLU A 284 5.62 -13.17 9.09
CA GLU A 284 4.34 -12.47 9.33
C GLU A 284 3.64 -12.96 10.61
N ASP A 285 3.81 -14.24 10.96
CA ASP A 285 3.28 -14.81 12.21
C ASP A 285 4.10 -14.39 13.42
N ARG A 286 3.41 -13.84 14.44
CA ARG A 286 4.07 -13.29 15.63
C ARG A 286 4.79 -14.35 16.47
N GLU A 287 4.20 -15.53 16.65
CA GLU A 287 4.78 -16.56 17.53
C GLU A 287 6.04 -17.14 16.89
N LEU A 288 5.96 -17.48 15.61
CA LEU A 288 7.10 -17.96 14.84
C LEU A 288 8.21 -16.91 14.75
N PHE A 289 7.84 -15.66 14.51
CA PHE A 289 8.80 -14.56 14.44
C PHE A 289 9.49 -14.29 15.78
N ASP A 290 8.77 -14.39 16.90
CA ASP A 290 9.33 -14.23 18.24
C ASP A 290 10.38 -15.30 18.54
N GLU A 291 10.10 -16.56 18.19
CA GLU A 291 11.09 -17.63 18.34
C GLU A 291 12.36 -17.36 17.51
N ILE A 292 12.21 -16.82 16.29
CA ILE A 292 13.33 -16.49 15.41
C ILE A 292 14.17 -15.37 16.03
N LEU A 293 13.53 -14.32 16.54
CA LEU A 293 14.22 -13.22 17.20
C LEU A 293 14.96 -13.67 18.46
N GLU A 294 14.35 -14.53 19.28
CA GLU A 294 14.99 -15.12 20.47
C GLU A 294 16.21 -15.97 20.09
N LYS A 295 16.09 -16.83 19.07
CA LYS A 295 17.21 -17.64 18.54
C LYS A 295 18.34 -16.76 18.02
N CYS A 296 18.03 -15.63 17.39
CA CYS A 296 19.01 -14.69 16.86
C CYS A 296 19.61 -13.74 17.92
N GLY A 297 19.00 -13.67 19.11
CA GLY A 297 19.35 -12.69 20.15
C GLY A 297 19.06 -11.25 19.74
N ILE A 298 18.01 -11.03 18.93
CA ILE A 298 17.65 -9.72 18.39
C ILE A 298 16.49 -9.16 19.19
N PRO A 299 16.60 -7.94 19.77
CA PRO A 299 15.55 -7.38 20.58
C PRO A 299 14.42 -6.82 19.71
N ARG A 300 13.20 -6.85 20.27
CA ARG A 300 11.99 -6.23 19.74
C ARG A 300 11.25 -5.48 20.83
N PRO A 301 10.33 -4.56 20.49
CA PRO A 301 9.45 -3.96 21.49
C PRO A 301 8.70 -5.04 22.28
N SER A 302 8.67 -4.91 23.61
CA SER A 302 7.90 -5.81 24.45
C SER A 302 6.40 -5.64 24.16
N GLY A 303 5.66 -6.73 24.08
CA GLY A 303 4.23 -6.67 23.78
C GLY A 303 3.46 -7.92 24.17
N GLY A 304 2.16 -7.93 23.90
CA GLY A 304 1.28 -9.07 24.13
C GLY A 304 0.13 -9.15 23.13
N THR A 305 -0.36 -10.38 22.94
CA THR A 305 -1.48 -10.72 22.06
C THR A 305 -2.79 -10.74 22.87
N VAL A 306 -3.83 -10.09 22.35
CA VAL A 306 -5.12 -9.89 23.05
C VAL A 306 -6.28 -10.04 22.08
N TYR A 307 -7.46 -10.42 22.60
CA TYR A 307 -8.70 -10.50 21.84
C TYR A 307 -9.77 -9.54 22.36
N THR A 308 -9.64 -9.08 23.60
CA THR A 308 -10.63 -8.22 24.24
C THR A 308 -10.05 -6.90 24.73
N ALA A 309 -10.88 -5.85 24.80
CA ALA A 309 -10.45 -4.55 25.30
C ALA A 309 -9.93 -4.62 26.75
N LYS A 310 -10.47 -5.55 27.55
CA LYS A 310 -10.03 -5.80 28.92
C LYS A 310 -8.62 -6.38 28.99
N GLU A 311 -8.30 -7.33 28.11
CA GLU A 311 -6.96 -7.88 27.97
C GLU A 311 -5.98 -6.82 27.46
N ALA A 312 -6.38 -6.05 26.43
CA ALA A 312 -5.59 -4.97 25.85
C ALA A 312 -5.15 -3.96 26.93
N LYS A 313 -6.07 -3.49 27.77
CA LYS A 313 -5.74 -2.61 28.91
C LYS A 313 -4.80 -3.26 29.92
N LYS A 314 -4.99 -4.54 30.23
CA LYS A 314 -4.12 -5.25 31.18
C LYS A 314 -2.69 -5.27 30.67
N VAL A 315 -2.50 -5.63 29.40
CA VAL A 315 -1.19 -5.64 28.74
C VAL A 315 -0.61 -4.22 28.68
N ALA A 316 -1.42 -3.22 28.29
CA ALA A 316 -0.98 -1.83 28.22
C ALA A 316 -0.49 -1.27 29.56
N ASN A 317 -1.18 -1.59 30.66
CA ASN A 317 -0.77 -1.20 32.01
C ASN A 317 0.50 -1.93 32.48
N GLN A 318 0.73 -3.17 32.03
CA GLN A 318 1.95 -3.92 32.33
C GLN A 318 3.17 -3.35 31.59
N LEU A 319 3.01 -3.00 30.31
CA LEU A 319 4.06 -2.36 29.49
C LEU A 319 4.29 -0.90 29.86
N GLY A 320 3.27 -0.25 30.42
CA GLY A 320 3.19 1.18 30.66
C GLY A 320 2.93 1.96 29.37
N TYR A 321 2.17 3.06 29.47
CA TYR A 321 1.91 3.94 28.34
C TYR A 321 3.14 4.78 27.94
N PRO A 322 3.22 5.26 26.68
CA PRO A 322 2.36 4.90 25.54
C PRO A 322 2.56 3.47 25.03
N VAL A 323 1.53 2.93 24.36
CA VAL A 323 1.55 1.63 23.66
C VAL A 323 1.01 1.76 22.25
N LEU A 324 1.47 0.90 21.34
CA LEU A 324 0.93 0.74 19.99
C LEU A 324 -0.06 -0.43 19.99
N VAL A 325 -1.29 -0.18 19.58
CA VAL A 325 -2.32 -1.20 19.37
C VAL A 325 -2.47 -1.42 17.88
N ARG A 326 -2.33 -2.67 17.40
CA ARG A 326 -2.43 -3.02 15.99
C ARG A 326 -3.12 -4.37 15.76
N PRO A 327 -3.99 -4.52 14.76
CA PRO A 327 -4.47 -5.81 14.31
C PRO A 327 -3.34 -6.61 13.65
N SER A 328 -3.45 -7.93 13.66
CA SER A 328 -2.53 -8.82 12.91
C SER A 328 -2.91 -8.87 11.43
N TYR A 329 -1.96 -9.24 10.55
CA TYR A 329 -2.17 -9.45 9.11
C TYR A 329 -2.74 -8.23 8.34
N VAL A 330 -2.28 -7.02 8.66
CA VAL A 330 -2.67 -5.78 7.96
C VAL A 330 -1.49 -5.15 7.24
N LEU A 331 -1.78 -4.49 6.12
CA LEU A 331 -0.81 -3.72 5.35
C LEU A 331 -1.01 -2.23 5.53
N GLY A 332 0.06 -1.47 5.30
CA GLY A 332 0.00 0.00 5.34
C GLY A 332 -0.36 0.54 6.72
N GLY A 333 -0.20 -0.27 7.79
CA GLY A 333 -0.59 0.11 9.14
C GLY A 333 -2.08 0.33 9.34
N GLN A 334 -2.92 -0.28 8.49
CA GLN A 334 -4.37 -0.12 8.56
C GLN A 334 -4.90 -0.54 9.93
N GLY A 335 -5.65 0.36 10.58
CA GLY A 335 -6.22 0.09 11.90
C GLY A 335 -5.18 -0.01 13.00
N MET A 336 -4.05 0.72 12.93
CA MET A 336 -3.09 0.88 14.03
C MET A 336 -3.31 2.21 14.80
N GLN A 337 -3.03 2.23 16.11
CA GLN A 337 -3.12 3.45 16.92
C GLN A 337 -2.12 3.45 18.09
N ILE A 338 -1.52 4.61 18.37
CA ILE A 338 -0.73 4.84 19.58
C ILE A 338 -1.67 5.33 20.68
N ALA A 339 -1.85 4.54 21.71
CA ALA A 339 -2.64 4.88 22.90
C ALA A 339 -1.73 5.39 24.02
N ILE A 340 -2.14 6.45 24.70
CA ILE A 340 -1.49 7.06 25.88
C ILE A 340 -2.32 6.86 27.16
N SER A 341 -3.51 6.28 27.08
CA SER A 341 -4.38 6.01 28.24
C SER A 341 -5.33 4.84 28.01
N ASP A 342 -5.89 4.31 29.10
CA ASP A 342 -6.87 3.23 29.08
C ASP A 342 -8.12 3.57 28.24
N GLY A 343 -8.59 4.82 28.29
CA GLY A 343 -9.77 5.25 27.54
C GLY A 343 -9.55 5.21 26.02
N GLU A 344 -8.33 5.52 25.57
CA GLU A 344 -7.98 5.43 24.14
C GLU A 344 -7.87 3.98 23.66
N VAL A 345 -7.38 3.07 24.51
CA VAL A 345 -7.37 1.63 24.20
C VAL A 345 -8.79 1.10 24.05
N GLU A 346 -9.73 1.51 24.92
CA GLU A 346 -11.14 1.10 24.82
C GLU A 346 -11.81 1.61 23.55
N GLU A 347 -11.70 2.92 23.27
CA GLU A 347 -12.27 3.53 22.07
C GLU A 347 -11.78 2.82 20.81
N PHE A 348 -10.49 2.50 20.76
CA PHE A 348 -9.90 1.85 19.61
C PHE A 348 -10.33 0.39 19.44
N MET A 349 -10.39 -0.37 20.54
CA MET A 349 -10.85 -1.75 20.50
C MET A 349 -12.33 -1.86 20.09
N GLU A 350 -13.17 -0.88 20.44
CA GLU A 350 -14.54 -0.81 19.93
C GLU A 350 -14.60 -0.61 18.42
N ILE A 351 -13.66 0.14 17.85
CA ILE A 351 -13.57 0.35 16.39
C ILE A 351 -13.11 -0.94 15.70
N ILE A 352 -12.05 -1.58 16.21
CA ILE A 352 -11.54 -2.82 15.63
C ILE A 352 -12.62 -3.90 15.65
N ASN A 353 -13.31 -4.09 16.77
CA ASN A 353 -14.34 -5.13 16.92
C ASN A 353 -15.58 -4.95 16.02
N ARG A 354 -15.80 -3.76 15.44
CA ARG A 354 -16.89 -3.55 14.45
C ARG A 354 -16.54 -4.13 13.09
N ILE A 355 -15.26 -4.34 12.82
CA ILE A 355 -14.75 -4.99 11.63
C ILE A 355 -14.51 -6.44 12.05
N ALA A 356 -15.25 -7.40 11.48
CA ALA A 356 -15.05 -8.81 11.82
C ALA A 356 -13.56 -9.17 11.61
N GLN A 357 -12.88 -9.57 12.67
CA GLN A 357 -11.49 -10.04 12.62
C GLN A 357 -11.40 -11.45 13.17
N ASP A 358 -10.92 -12.38 12.35
CA ASP A 358 -10.57 -13.75 12.77
C ASP A 358 -9.19 -13.81 13.45
N HIS A 359 -8.44 -12.70 13.46
CA HIS A 359 -7.06 -12.62 13.93
C HIS A 359 -6.91 -11.83 15.25
N PRO A 360 -5.89 -12.13 16.07
CA PRO A 360 -5.65 -11.43 17.32
C PRO A 360 -5.15 -9.98 17.12
N ILE A 361 -5.29 -9.18 18.18
CA ILE A 361 -4.77 -7.82 18.26
C ILE A 361 -3.48 -7.81 19.08
N LEU A 362 -2.53 -6.99 18.68
CA LEU A 362 -1.21 -6.85 19.26
C LEU A 362 -1.12 -5.53 20.02
N VAL A 363 -0.63 -5.59 21.26
CA VAL A 363 -0.33 -4.40 22.08
C VAL A 363 1.16 -4.39 22.39
N ASP A 364 1.88 -3.50 21.73
CA ASP A 364 3.35 -3.39 21.82
C ASP A 364 3.74 -2.09 22.53
N LYS A 365 4.87 -2.10 23.26
CA LYS A 365 5.42 -0.90 23.87
C LYS A 365 5.82 0.08 22.78
N TYR A 366 5.30 1.30 22.84
CA TYR A 366 5.73 2.34 21.93
C TYR A 366 7.15 2.80 22.30
N LEU A 367 8.07 2.68 21.35
CA LEU A 367 9.45 3.14 21.47
C LEU A 367 9.63 4.43 20.69
N GLN A 368 10.00 5.51 21.37
CA GLN A 368 10.33 6.76 20.72
C GLN A 368 11.78 6.72 20.22
N GLY A 369 11.96 6.47 18.93
CA GLY A 369 13.28 6.39 18.30
C GLY A 369 13.24 6.78 16.82
N LYS A 370 14.39 6.65 16.17
CA LYS A 370 14.53 6.81 14.73
C LYS A 370 14.14 5.54 14.03
N GLU A 371 13.17 5.63 13.14
CA GLU A 371 12.78 4.51 12.30
C GLU A 371 13.77 4.39 11.13
N ILE A 372 14.20 3.16 10.86
CA ILE A 372 15.21 2.82 9.87
C ILE A 372 14.65 1.71 9.00
N GLU A 373 14.82 1.82 7.69
CA GLU A 373 14.41 0.81 6.72
C GLU A 373 15.63 0.30 5.95
N VAL A 374 15.68 -1.01 5.73
CA VAL A 374 16.76 -1.68 5.01
C VAL A 374 16.16 -2.67 4.02
N ASP A 375 16.56 -2.55 2.77
CA ASP A 375 16.35 -3.58 1.75
C ASP A 375 17.64 -4.36 1.53
N ALA A 376 17.54 -5.67 1.31
CA ALA A 376 18.68 -6.51 1.05
C ALA A 376 18.34 -7.67 0.11
N VAL A 377 19.38 -8.23 -0.52
CA VAL A 377 19.32 -9.48 -1.30
C VAL A 377 20.08 -10.56 -0.54
N CYS A 378 19.49 -11.74 -0.37
CA CYS A 378 20.13 -12.89 0.27
C CYS A 378 20.14 -14.08 -0.69
N ASP A 379 21.29 -14.76 -0.83
CA ASP A 379 21.44 -15.98 -1.65
C ASP A 379 21.34 -17.29 -0.88
N GLY A 380 20.81 -17.21 0.34
CA GLY A 380 20.77 -18.29 1.32
C GLY A 380 22.05 -18.39 2.16
N THR A 381 23.15 -17.78 1.75
CA THR A 381 24.43 -17.80 2.47
C THR A 381 25.01 -16.42 2.75
N ASP A 382 25.16 -15.61 1.72
CA ASP A 382 25.65 -14.26 1.75
C ASP A 382 24.46 -13.30 1.62
N ILE A 383 24.62 -12.09 2.15
CA ILE A 383 23.65 -10.99 2.04
C ILE A 383 24.31 -9.78 1.38
N LEU A 384 23.54 -9.01 0.62
CA LEU A 384 23.95 -7.73 0.07
C LEU A 384 22.95 -6.66 0.52
N ILE A 385 23.46 -5.64 1.21
CA ILE A 385 22.67 -4.50 1.69
C ILE A 385 23.11 -3.26 0.92
N PRO A 386 22.33 -2.77 -0.07
CA PRO A 386 22.70 -1.62 -0.89
C PRO A 386 22.89 -0.33 -0.08
N GLY A 387 22.13 -0.18 1.01
CA GLY A 387 22.16 1.01 1.85
C GLY A 387 21.21 0.95 3.02
N ILE A 388 21.37 1.89 3.95
CA ILE A 388 20.48 2.07 5.11
C ILE A 388 19.73 3.38 4.94
N MET A 389 18.40 3.33 5.05
CA MET A 389 17.52 4.48 4.90
C MET A 389 17.00 4.92 6.27
N GLU A 390 17.13 6.21 6.58
CA GLU A 390 16.68 6.79 7.85
C GLU A 390 15.44 7.66 7.65
N HIS A 391 14.43 7.49 8.51
CA HIS A 391 13.25 8.35 8.50
C HIS A 391 13.50 9.68 9.26
N ILE A 392 12.96 10.77 8.72
CA ILE A 392 12.93 12.06 9.40
C ILE A 392 11.95 12.01 10.55
N GLU A 393 10.71 11.60 10.28
CA GLU A 393 9.67 11.36 11.26
C GLU A 393 10.09 10.26 12.24
N ARG A 394 9.78 10.47 13.53
CA ARG A 394 9.97 9.43 14.55
C ARG A 394 9.00 8.27 14.34
N ALA A 395 9.37 7.11 14.90
CA ALA A 395 8.52 5.92 14.90
C ALA A 395 7.09 6.27 15.35
N GLY A 396 6.09 5.78 14.61
CA GLY A 396 4.67 6.10 14.85
C GLY A 396 4.00 6.89 13.73
N VAL A 397 4.79 7.45 12.81
CA VAL A 397 4.33 7.76 11.45
C VAL A 397 4.70 6.58 10.56
N HIS A 398 3.77 6.11 9.73
CA HIS A 398 4.01 4.97 8.86
C HIS A 398 5.22 5.22 7.93
N SER A 399 6.04 4.19 7.68
CA SER A 399 7.23 4.26 6.81
C SER A 399 6.92 4.84 5.42
N GLY A 400 5.82 4.41 4.82
CA GLY A 400 5.34 4.94 3.53
C GLY A 400 4.98 6.43 3.52
N ASP A 401 4.63 7.00 4.67
CA ASP A 401 4.29 8.43 4.83
C ASP A 401 5.44 9.26 5.42
N SER A 402 6.58 8.63 5.69
CA SER A 402 7.76 9.27 6.26
C SER A 402 8.71 9.72 5.15
N ILE A 403 9.41 10.84 5.39
CA ILE A 403 10.52 11.27 4.56
C ILE A 403 11.69 10.33 4.85
N SER A 404 12.18 9.67 3.83
CA SER A 404 13.26 8.67 3.95
C SER A 404 14.55 9.20 3.32
N VAL A 405 15.67 9.03 4.03
CA VAL A 405 16.97 9.63 3.68
C VAL A 405 18.02 8.55 3.51
N TYR A 406 18.67 8.54 2.35
CA TYR A 406 19.84 7.71 2.05
C TYR A 406 21.04 8.59 1.72
N PRO A 407 22.25 8.29 2.24
CA PRO A 407 22.50 7.37 3.34
C PRO A 407 21.94 7.93 4.67
N ALA A 408 21.77 7.06 5.66
CA ALA A 408 21.37 7.49 7.01
C ALA A 408 22.35 8.52 7.60
N GLN A 409 21.80 9.61 8.18
CA GLN A 409 22.52 10.84 8.51
C GLN A 409 22.84 10.98 10.00
N SER A 410 21.94 10.56 10.90
CA SER A 410 22.04 10.86 12.33
C SER A 410 22.45 9.68 13.22
N ILE A 411 22.35 8.45 12.72
CA ILE A 411 22.72 7.24 13.46
C ILE A 411 24.23 6.99 13.47
N SER A 412 24.72 6.43 14.58
CA SER A 412 26.14 6.13 14.76
C SER A 412 26.61 4.97 13.86
N ARG A 413 27.93 4.87 13.65
CA ARG A 413 28.50 3.72 12.92
C ARG A 413 28.18 2.39 13.62
N LYS A 414 28.18 2.37 14.95
CA LYS A 414 27.82 1.19 15.73
C LYS A 414 26.38 0.76 15.42
N VAL A 415 25.43 1.69 15.38
CA VAL A 415 24.03 1.40 15.01
C VAL A 415 23.95 0.84 13.58
N LYS A 416 24.66 1.44 12.61
CA LYS A 416 24.72 0.93 11.22
C LYS A 416 25.27 -0.51 11.15
N ASP A 417 26.35 -0.79 11.89
CA ASP A 417 26.95 -2.13 11.93
C ASP A 417 26.01 -3.15 12.60
N THR A 418 25.33 -2.78 13.69
CA THR A 418 24.30 -3.61 14.34
C THR A 418 23.14 -3.93 13.39
N ILE A 419 22.65 -2.93 12.65
CA ILE A 419 21.58 -3.12 11.67
C ILE A 419 22.03 -4.10 10.58
N ALA A 420 23.25 -3.98 10.05
CA ALA A 420 23.77 -4.90 9.06
C ALA A 420 23.88 -6.34 9.62
N GLU A 421 24.38 -6.49 10.84
CA GLU A 421 24.46 -7.79 11.53
C GLU A 421 23.08 -8.42 11.75
N TYR A 422 22.10 -7.65 12.22
CA TYR A 422 20.74 -8.13 12.43
C TYR A 422 20.09 -8.52 11.11
N THR A 423 20.29 -7.74 10.06
CA THR A 423 19.77 -8.04 8.72
C THR A 423 20.33 -9.38 8.21
N GLU A 424 21.64 -9.61 8.36
CA GLU A 424 22.27 -10.88 7.99
C GLU A 424 21.72 -12.07 8.79
N LYS A 425 21.62 -11.93 10.12
CA LYS A 425 21.10 -12.97 11.01
C LYS A 425 19.66 -13.34 10.68
N LEU A 426 18.79 -12.34 10.47
CA LEU A 426 17.38 -12.55 10.14
C LEU A 426 17.23 -13.20 8.77
N ALA A 427 17.95 -12.72 7.75
CA ALA A 427 17.90 -13.31 6.42
C ALA A 427 18.31 -14.79 6.42
N LYS A 428 19.34 -15.15 7.21
CA LYS A 428 19.78 -16.54 7.37
C LYS A 428 18.78 -17.39 8.15
N ALA A 429 18.24 -16.87 9.25
CA ALA A 429 17.28 -17.59 10.09
C ALA A 429 15.95 -17.84 9.39
N LEU A 430 15.53 -16.92 8.52
CA LEU A 430 14.35 -17.04 7.66
C LEU A 430 14.64 -17.73 6.31
N HIS A 431 15.86 -18.25 6.12
CA HIS A 431 16.27 -18.93 4.89
C HIS A 431 15.91 -18.15 3.61
N VAL A 432 16.12 -16.82 3.62
CA VAL A 432 15.74 -15.93 2.52
C VAL A 432 16.54 -16.25 1.28
N ILE A 433 15.85 -16.34 0.14
CA ILE A 433 16.44 -16.40 -1.20
C ILE A 433 15.74 -15.35 -2.06
N GLY A 434 16.45 -14.28 -2.39
CA GLY A 434 15.90 -13.10 -3.06
C GLY A 434 15.85 -11.89 -2.13
N LEU A 435 14.74 -11.14 -2.15
CA LEU A 435 14.61 -9.90 -1.39
C LEU A 435 14.16 -10.10 0.05
N ILE A 436 14.66 -9.23 0.93
CA ILE A 436 14.16 -9.01 2.28
C ILE A 436 14.19 -7.51 2.59
N ASN A 437 13.12 -7.03 3.22
CA ASN A 437 13.01 -5.71 3.79
C ASN A 437 12.86 -5.83 5.31
N ILE A 438 13.54 -4.98 6.06
CA ILE A 438 13.48 -4.98 7.52
C ILE A 438 13.34 -3.54 8.01
N GLN A 439 12.42 -3.35 8.95
CA GLN A 439 12.21 -2.08 9.64
C GLN A 439 12.73 -2.18 11.08
N PHE A 440 13.48 -1.17 11.50
CA PHE A 440 14.06 -1.07 12.83
C PHE A 440 13.70 0.26 13.51
N ILE A 441 13.80 0.28 14.83
CA ILE A 441 13.82 1.50 15.65
C ILE A 441 15.18 1.59 16.34
N ALA A 442 15.89 2.68 16.10
CA ALA A 442 17.10 3.04 16.82
C ALA A 442 16.76 4.00 17.98
N VAL A 443 17.04 3.56 19.21
CA VAL A 443 16.90 4.38 20.44
C VAL A 443 18.29 4.57 21.04
N GLY A 444 18.93 5.69 20.69
CA GLY A 444 20.34 5.90 21.03
C GLY A 444 21.23 4.91 20.28
N GLU A 445 21.88 4.00 21.01
CA GLU A 445 22.76 2.96 20.45
C GLU A 445 22.09 1.57 20.40
N GLU A 446 20.85 1.46 20.88
CA GLU A 446 20.06 0.22 20.87
C GLU A 446 19.18 0.16 19.63
N VAL A 447 19.11 -1.01 19.00
CA VAL A 447 18.37 -1.25 17.75
C VAL A 447 17.33 -2.33 18.01
N TYR A 448 16.06 -2.04 17.70
CA TYR A 448 14.93 -2.96 17.86
C TYR A 448 14.31 -3.27 16.50
N VAL A 449 13.93 -4.51 16.25
CA VAL A 449 13.17 -4.89 15.05
C VAL A 449 11.69 -4.54 15.21
N ILE A 450 11.09 -3.95 14.18
CA ILE A 450 9.64 -3.75 14.07
C ILE A 450 9.01 -4.94 13.34
N GLU A 451 9.43 -5.17 12.11
CA GLU A 451 8.91 -6.19 11.21
C GLU A 451 9.96 -6.58 10.15
N VAL A 452 9.78 -7.78 9.60
CA VAL A 452 10.59 -8.31 8.49
C VAL A 452 9.65 -8.76 7.39
N ASN A 453 9.91 -8.30 6.17
CA ASN A 453 9.14 -8.61 4.98
C ASN A 453 10.07 -9.33 3.99
N PRO A 454 10.08 -10.68 3.91
CA PRO A 454 10.95 -11.45 3.01
C PRO A 454 10.46 -11.41 1.55
N ARG A 455 10.31 -10.19 1.03
CA ARG A 455 9.74 -9.84 -0.27
C ARG A 455 10.19 -8.44 -0.70
N SER A 456 9.80 -8.00 -1.89
CA SER A 456 10.00 -6.60 -2.27
C SER A 456 9.23 -5.66 -1.34
N SER A 457 9.84 -4.52 -1.04
CA SER A 457 9.21 -3.37 -0.42
C SER A 457 8.98 -2.26 -1.45
N ARG A 458 8.26 -1.22 -1.03
CA ARG A 458 8.08 -0.01 -1.83
C ARG A 458 9.38 0.80 -1.98
N THR A 459 10.39 0.59 -1.14
CA THR A 459 11.66 1.32 -1.22
C THR A 459 12.64 0.72 -2.23
N VAL A 460 12.37 -0.48 -2.75
CA VAL A 460 13.24 -1.15 -3.75
C VAL A 460 13.56 -0.28 -4.97
N PRO A 461 12.59 0.38 -5.64
CA PRO A 461 12.91 1.26 -6.77
C PRO A 461 13.78 2.44 -6.33
N TYR A 462 13.44 3.07 -5.21
CA TYR A 462 14.19 4.18 -4.63
C TYR A 462 15.64 3.79 -4.37
N ILE A 463 15.88 2.73 -3.59
CA ILE A 463 17.23 2.30 -3.22
C ILE A 463 18.01 1.79 -4.44
N SER A 464 17.37 1.14 -5.42
CA SER A 464 18.03 0.71 -6.66
C SER A 464 18.53 1.92 -7.46
N LYS A 465 17.72 2.98 -7.57
CA LYS A 465 18.08 4.20 -8.33
C LYS A 465 19.20 4.99 -7.67
N VAL A 466 19.20 5.10 -6.34
CA VAL A 466 20.16 5.94 -5.58
C VAL A 466 21.42 5.18 -5.14
N THR A 467 21.52 3.89 -5.42
CA THR A 467 22.76 3.12 -5.22
C THR A 467 23.40 2.70 -6.53
N GLY A 468 22.64 2.72 -7.64
CA GLY A 468 23.07 2.15 -8.92
C GLY A 468 23.07 0.61 -8.92
N ILE A 469 22.64 -0.02 -7.83
CA ILE A 469 22.59 -1.47 -7.70
C ILE A 469 21.22 -1.95 -8.19
N PRO A 470 21.15 -2.83 -9.23
CA PRO A 470 19.88 -3.31 -9.76
C PRO A 470 19.34 -4.46 -8.88
N ILE A 471 18.82 -4.12 -7.71
CA ILE A 471 18.48 -5.08 -6.65
C ILE A 471 17.50 -6.16 -7.14
N VAL A 472 16.52 -5.80 -7.97
CA VAL A 472 15.54 -6.76 -8.52
C VAL A 472 16.20 -7.75 -9.49
N ASP A 473 17.11 -7.28 -10.35
CA ASP A 473 17.87 -8.13 -11.26
C ASP A 473 18.76 -9.11 -10.45
N LEU A 474 19.42 -8.62 -9.41
CA LEU A 474 20.24 -9.45 -8.50
C LEU A 474 19.39 -10.48 -7.75
N ALA A 475 18.25 -10.06 -7.19
CA ALA A 475 17.35 -10.96 -6.50
C ALA A 475 16.85 -12.06 -7.44
N THR A 476 16.48 -11.72 -8.68
CA THR A 476 16.07 -12.69 -9.70
C THR A 476 17.18 -13.69 -10.02
N GLN A 477 18.41 -13.21 -10.20
CA GLN A 477 19.58 -14.05 -10.46
C GLN A 477 19.91 -14.99 -9.29
N VAL A 478 19.70 -14.53 -8.07
CA VAL A 478 19.87 -15.31 -6.86
C VAL A 478 18.79 -16.38 -6.71
N ILE A 479 17.54 -16.04 -7.03
CA ILE A 479 16.40 -16.98 -7.05
C ILE A 479 16.66 -18.18 -7.98
N ILE A 480 17.38 -17.97 -9.09
CA ILE A 480 17.76 -19.06 -10.02
C ILE A 480 19.09 -19.74 -9.66
N GLY A 481 19.70 -19.41 -8.52
CA GLY A 481 20.84 -20.11 -7.94
C GLY A 481 22.21 -19.48 -8.15
N LYS A 482 22.32 -18.23 -8.64
CA LYS A 482 23.59 -17.49 -8.61
C LYS A 482 23.86 -16.98 -7.20
N THR A 483 25.14 -16.92 -6.83
CA THR A 483 25.56 -16.32 -5.54
C THR A 483 25.94 -14.86 -5.72
N ILE A 484 25.82 -14.05 -4.67
CA ILE A 484 26.15 -12.62 -4.66
C ILE A 484 27.59 -12.39 -5.14
N ARG A 485 28.52 -13.26 -4.72
CA ARG A 485 29.93 -13.21 -5.14
C ARG A 485 30.12 -13.49 -6.63
N GLN A 486 29.36 -14.43 -7.20
CA GLN A 486 29.39 -14.70 -8.65
C GLN A 486 28.86 -13.52 -9.47
N LEU A 487 27.97 -12.73 -8.88
CA LEU A 487 27.43 -11.52 -9.49
C LEU A 487 28.39 -10.32 -9.38
N GLY A 488 29.56 -10.50 -8.76
CA GLY A 488 30.61 -9.48 -8.68
C GLY A 488 30.47 -8.52 -7.50
N TYR A 489 29.63 -8.85 -6.50
CA TYR A 489 29.44 -8.04 -5.32
C TYR A 489 30.11 -8.64 -4.09
N GLU A 490 30.62 -7.76 -3.22
CA GLU A 490 31.09 -8.15 -1.89
C GLU A 490 29.90 -8.23 -0.92
N PRO A 491 29.72 -9.33 -0.17
CA PRO A 491 28.65 -9.44 0.81
C PRO A 491 28.74 -8.42 1.95
N GLY A 492 27.59 -8.02 2.45
CA GLY A 492 27.38 -7.05 3.53
C GLY A 492 26.85 -5.71 3.05
N LEU A 493 27.00 -4.72 3.93
CA LEU A 493 26.63 -3.33 3.66
C LEU A 493 27.57 -2.70 2.63
N GLN A 494 26.99 -2.27 1.51
CA GLN A 494 27.72 -1.61 0.43
C GLN A 494 28.19 -0.21 0.84
N LYS A 495 29.15 0.33 0.09
CA LYS A 495 29.69 1.66 0.32
C LYS A 495 28.59 2.71 0.07
N GLU A 496 28.43 3.63 1.01
CA GLU A 496 27.51 4.76 0.88
C GLU A 496 27.88 5.63 -0.33
N ALA A 497 26.86 6.16 -1.00
CA ALA A 497 27.03 7.12 -2.08
C ALA A 497 27.65 8.44 -1.59
N GLU A 498 28.33 9.16 -2.48
CA GLU A 498 28.92 10.49 -2.20
C GLU A 498 27.89 11.63 -2.27
N TYR A 499 26.61 11.28 -2.24
CA TYR A 499 25.49 12.21 -2.28
C TYR A 499 24.39 11.73 -1.32
N VAL A 500 23.44 12.62 -1.05
CA VAL A 500 22.27 12.39 -0.24
C VAL A 500 21.04 12.39 -1.15
N ALA A 501 20.22 11.37 -1.00
CA ALA A 501 18.92 11.25 -1.62
C ALA A 501 17.84 11.29 -0.53
N VAL A 502 16.82 12.10 -0.75
CA VAL A 502 15.69 12.29 0.16
C VAL A 502 14.41 11.95 -0.60
N LYS A 503 13.80 10.82 -0.24
CA LYS A 503 12.49 10.42 -0.70
C LYS A 503 11.43 11.12 0.12
N MET A 504 10.56 11.89 -0.54
CA MET A 504 9.48 12.65 0.07
C MET A 504 8.12 12.11 -0.39
N PRO A 505 7.24 11.71 0.53
CA PRO A 505 5.89 11.26 0.18
C PRO A 505 5.03 12.42 -0.34
N VAL A 506 4.15 12.10 -1.28
CA VAL A 506 3.16 13.01 -1.86
C VAL A 506 1.77 12.52 -1.46
N PHE A 507 0.93 13.47 -1.04
CA PHE A 507 -0.41 13.20 -0.55
C PHE A 507 -1.46 13.79 -1.51
N SER A 508 -2.63 13.16 -1.60
CA SER A 508 -3.77 13.65 -2.38
C SER A 508 -4.89 14.22 -1.51
N PHE A 509 -4.52 14.81 -0.37
CA PHE A 509 -5.47 15.35 0.61
C PHE A 509 -6.40 16.42 0.03
N GLU A 510 -5.92 17.19 -0.95
CA GLU A 510 -6.70 18.17 -1.69
C GLU A 510 -7.84 17.55 -2.51
N LYS A 511 -7.68 16.29 -2.96
CA LYS A 511 -8.67 15.58 -3.79
C LYS A 511 -9.72 14.83 -2.96
N ILE A 512 -9.35 14.32 -1.78
CA ILE A 512 -10.20 13.43 -0.99
C ILE A 512 -11.00 14.21 0.04
N ARG A 513 -12.26 14.56 -0.28
CA ARG A 513 -13.16 15.29 0.63
C ARG A 513 -13.53 14.44 1.85
N GLY A 514 -13.48 15.05 3.03
CA GLY A 514 -13.92 14.42 4.29
C GLY A 514 -12.94 13.41 4.88
N ALA A 515 -11.76 13.21 4.27
CA ALA A 515 -10.66 12.45 4.83
C ALA A 515 -9.86 13.25 5.87
N GLU A 516 -9.30 12.53 6.84
CA GLU A 516 -8.46 13.08 7.89
C GLU A 516 -7.05 13.39 7.37
N ILE A 517 -6.68 14.67 7.45
CA ILE A 517 -5.37 15.19 7.03
C ILE A 517 -4.45 15.11 8.24
N SER A 518 -3.84 13.95 8.44
CA SER A 518 -2.83 13.76 9.48
C SER A 518 -1.94 12.58 9.17
N LEU A 519 -0.68 12.70 9.55
CA LEU A 519 0.24 11.58 9.63
C LEU A 519 -0.07 10.75 10.88
N GLY A 520 0.10 9.44 10.75
CA GLY A 520 -0.09 8.47 11.82
C GLY A 520 0.46 7.11 11.40
N PRO A 521 0.13 6.05 12.15
CA PRO A 521 0.66 4.72 11.87
C PRO A 521 0.02 4.07 10.63
N GLU A 522 -1.07 4.63 10.09
CA GLU A 522 -1.70 4.22 8.83
C GLU A 522 -1.22 5.10 7.67
N MET A 523 -0.77 4.47 6.58
CA MET A 523 -0.29 5.12 5.36
C MET A 523 -1.42 5.84 4.61
N LYS A 524 -1.15 7.03 4.07
CA LYS A 524 -2.10 7.85 3.30
C LYS A 524 -1.51 8.47 2.04
N SER A 525 -0.19 8.43 1.87
CA SER A 525 0.48 8.91 0.67
C SER A 525 0.09 8.08 -0.56
N THR A 526 0.08 8.75 -1.71
CA THR A 526 -0.33 8.17 -3.01
C THR A 526 0.84 8.10 -3.99
N GLY A 527 1.97 8.72 -3.67
CA GLY A 527 3.18 8.67 -4.45
C GLY A 527 4.36 9.29 -3.71
N GLU A 528 5.47 9.47 -4.41
CA GLU A 528 6.70 9.99 -3.85
C GLU A 528 7.49 10.80 -4.88
N CYS A 529 8.36 11.68 -4.40
CA CYS A 529 9.33 12.40 -5.20
C CYS A 529 10.71 12.35 -4.54
N LEU A 530 11.74 12.67 -5.31
CA LEU A 530 13.12 12.49 -4.89
C LEU A 530 13.90 13.80 -4.99
N GLY A 531 14.49 14.22 -3.87
CA GLY A 531 15.46 15.31 -3.81
C GLY A 531 16.87 14.76 -3.66
N ILE A 532 17.78 15.04 -4.59
CA ILE A 532 19.16 14.56 -4.54
C ILE A 532 20.13 15.74 -4.56
N SER A 533 21.10 15.72 -3.67
CA SER A 533 22.25 16.62 -3.72
C SER A 533 23.46 16.06 -2.98
N LYS A 534 24.62 16.72 -3.09
CA LYS A 534 25.82 16.41 -2.31
C LYS A 534 25.67 16.70 -0.81
N THR A 535 24.74 17.58 -0.45
CA THR A 535 24.47 17.96 0.95
C THR A 535 23.04 17.58 1.35
N PHE A 536 22.87 17.19 2.60
CA PHE A 536 21.57 16.83 3.16
C PHE A 536 20.55 17.98 3.08
N HIS A 537 20.97 19.21 3.41
CA HIS A 537 20.07 20.36 3.45
C HIS A 537 19.51 20.73 2.07
N GLU A 538 20.35 20.67 1.04
CA GLU A 538 19.93 20.97 -0.33
C GLU A 538 19.06 19.83 -0.92
N ALA A 539 19.41 18.56 -0.63
CA ALA A 539 18.59 17.41 -1.01
C ALA A 539 17.19 17.49 -0.38
N LEU A 540 17.13 17.83 0.90
CA LEU A 540 15.87 18.02 1.63
C LEU A 540 15.06 19.19 1.04
N TYR A 541 15.69 20.31 0.69
CA TYR A 541 15.00 21.43 0.05
C TYR A 541 14.41 21.04 -1.31
N LYS A 542 15.17 20.32 -2.15
CA LYS A 542 14.67 19.78 -3.42
C LYS A 542 13.50 18.84 -3.24
N ALA A 543 13.53 18.00 -2.21
CA ALA A 543 12.44 17.09 -1.91
C ALA A 543 11.16 17.85 -1.53
N PHE A 544 11.25 18.89 -0.71
CA PHE A 544 10.13 19.79 -0.43
C PHE A 544 9.60 20.51 -1.68
N LEU A 545 10.49 21.00 -2.54
CA LEU A 545 10.11 21.61 -3.82
C LEU A 545 9.40 20.61 -4.74
N GLY A 546 9.90 19.37 -4.83
CA GLY A 546 9.31 18.30 -5.62
C GLY A 546 7.92 17.90 -5.15
N ALA A 547 7.66 17.98 -3.84
CA ALA A 547 6.34 17.78 -3.25
C ALA A 547 5.42 19.02 -3.34
N GLY A 548 5.85 20.09 -4.04
CA GLY A 548 5.04 21.30 -4.25
C GLY A 548 5.09 22.33 -3.12
N VAL A 549 5.97 22.16 -2.12
CA VAL A 549 6.13 23.10 -1.01
C VAL A 549 7.01 24.27 -1.44
N HIS A 550 6.38 25.29 -2.03
CA HIS A 550 7.06 26.52 -2.47
C HIS A 550 6.98 27.62 -1.40
N LEU A 551 8.06 27.77 -0.61
CA LEU A 551 8.15 28.75 0.47
C LEU A 551 9.44 29.57 0.39
N PRO A 552 9.44 30.83 0.87
CA PRO A 552 8.29 31.58 1.42
C PRO A 552 7.43 32.29 0.33
N LYS A 553 6.14 32.54 0.61
CA LYS A 553 5.27 33.40 -0.25
C LYS A 553 4.89 34.71 0.45
N PHE A 554 4.21 34.61 1.60
CA PHE A 554 3.72 35.74 2.40
C PHE A 554 4.45 35.89 3.74
N ARG A 555 5.23 34.88 4.15
CA ARG A 555 5.91 34.78 5.46
C ARG A 555 4.94 34.89 6.64
N ARG A 556 3.79 34.21 6.55
CA ARG A 556 2.83 34.10 7.65
C ARG A 556 2.49 32.66 7.89
N MET A 557 2.46 32.25 9.16
CA MET A 557 2.18 30.87 9.53
C MET A 557 1.27 30.77 10.74
N ILE A 558 0.62 29.62 10.88
CA ILE A 558 -0.22 29.28 12.02
C ILE A 558 0.43 28.09 12.75
N ILE A 559 0.54 28.17 14.07
CA ILE A 559 1.00 27.07 14.93
C ILE A 559 -0.09 26.76 15.96
N THR A 560 -0.59 25.54 15.94
CA THR A 560 -1.59 25.05 16.88
C THR A 560 -1.27 23.60 17.23
N VAL A 561 -0.79 23.36 18.44
CA VAL A 561 -0.26 22.03 18.81
C VAL A 561 -0.88 21.55 20.11
N LYS A 562 -0.94 20.22 20.30
CA LYS A 562 -1.30 19.62 21.58
C LYS A 562 -0.29 19.97 22.67
N ASP A 563 -0.69 19.86 23.92
CA ASP A 563 0.10 20.34 25.06
C ASP A 563 1.49 19.67 25.16
N ALA A 564 1.58 18.38 24.85
CA ALA A 564 2.83 17.62 24.85
C ALA A 564 3.87 18.13 23.83
N ASP A 565 3.41 18.77 22.76
CA ASP A 565 4.23 19.16 21.61
C ASP A 565 4.74 20.61 21.71
N LYS A 566 4.26 21.38 22.70
CA LYS A 566 4.60 22.80 22.86
C LYS A 566 6.09 23.04 23.02
N GLY A 567 6.80 22.16 23.71
CA GLY A 567 8.25 22.27 23.91
C GLY A 567 9.02 22.31 22.59
N GLU A 568 8.72 21.37 21.70
CA GLU A 568 9.33 21.30 20.36
C GLU A 568 8.82 22.42 19.45
N ALA A 569 7.53 22.77 19.53
CA ALA A 569 6.95 23.86 18.75
C ALA A 569 7.58 25.23 19.06
N ILE A 570 8.05 25.45 20.30
CA ILE A 570 8.80 26.67 20.67
C ILE A 570 10.09 26.78 19.89
N GLU A 571 10.85 25.69 19.77
CA GLU A 571 12.10 25.68 19.03
C GLU A 571 11.86 25.99 17.54
N ILE A 572 10.88 25.29 16.94
CA ILE A 572 10.49 25.47 15.54
C ILE A 572 10.00 26.90 15.28
N GLY A 573 9.12 27.42 16.14
CA GLY A 573 8.62 28.78 16.06
C GLY A 573 9.73 29.83 16.11
N ARG A 574 10.71 29.67 17.01
CA ARG A 574 11.87 30.57 17.10
C ARG A 574 12.70 30.59 15.81
N ARG A 575 12.84 29.44 15.15
CA ARG A 575 13.57 29.31 13.88
C ARG A 575 12.84 29.99 12.72
N PHE A 576 11.53 29.78 12.59
CA PHE A 576 10.72 30.48 11.61
C PHE A 576 10.66 32.01 11.85
N GLU A 577 10.60 32.45 13.11
CA GLU A 577 10.67 33.88 13.46
C GLU A 577 11.97 34.52 12.98
N LYS A 578 13.12 33.83 13.12
CA LYS A 578 14.41 34.28 12.58
C LYS A 578 14.41 34.37 11.06
N LEU A 579 13.67 33.49 10.38
CA LEU A 579 13.40 33.58 8.94
C LEU A 579 12.36 34.65 8.59
N GLY A 580 11.92 35.48 9.55
CA GLY A 580 11.01 36.60 9.31
C GLY A 580 9.54 36.23 9.17
N TYR A 581 9.13 35.03 9.60
CA TYR A 581 7.72 34.64 9.62
C TYR A 581 6.96 35.36 10.73
N LYS A 582 5.75 35.85 10.39
CA LYS A 582 4.74 36.27 11.36
C LYS A 582 3.96 35.05 11.82
N ILE A 583 4.07 34.73 13.11
CA ILE A 583 3.46 33.55 13.71
C ILE A 583 2.12 33.91 14.33
N TYR A 584 1.07 33.16 13.97
CA TYR A 584 -0.24 33.18 14.61
C TYR A 584 -0.44 31.86 15.36
N ALA A 585 -1.07 31.88 16.53
CA ALA A 585 -1.25 30.66 17.31
C ALA A 585 -2.52 30.69 18.16
N THR A 586 -3.11 29.51 18.37
CA THR A 586 -4.25 29.33 19.29
C THR A 586 -3.84 29.70 20.72
N ARG A 587 -4.79 30.08 21.56
CA ARG A 587 -4.54 30.69 22.89
C ARG A 587 -3.45 30.00 23.72
N SER A 588 -3.54 28.67 23.90
CA SER A 588 -2.60 27.91 24.72
C SER A 588 -1.20 27.86 24.09
N THR A 589 -1.13 27.64 22.78
CA THR A 589 0.11 27.62 22.00
C THR A 589 0.79 29.00 21.98
N ALA A 590 0.02 30.07 21.76
CA ALA A 590 0.52 31.44 21.75
C ALA A 590 1.12 31.86 23.09
N ASN A 591 0.50 31.45 24.21
CA ASN A 591 1.04 31.72 25.54
C ASN A 591 2.40 31.04 25.74
N ALA A 592 2.50 29.74 25.42
CA ALA A 592 3.76 28.99 25.54
C ALA A 592 4.88 29.57 24.68
N LEU A 593 4.56 29.98 23.44
CA LEU A 593 5.52 30.66 22.55
C LEU A 593 6.02 31.99 23.13
N LYS A 594 5.09 32.84 23.60
CA LYS A 594 5.43 34.16 24.18
C LYS A 594 6.24 34.05 25.46
N GLU A 595 5.88 33.12 26.35
CA GLU A 595 6.62 32.86 27.59
C GLU A 595 8.07 32.43 27.31
N ALA A 596 8.31 31.74 26.19
CA ALA A 596 9.63 31.34 25.73
C ALA A 596 10.32 32.36 24.79
N GLY A 597 9.78 33.59 24.68
CA GLY A 597 10.36 34.70 23.95
C GLY A 597 10.10 34.73 22.43
N VAL A 598 9.19 33.90 21.91
CA VAL A 598 8.82 33.87 20.48
C VAL A 598 7.58 34.75 20.24
N ASN A 599 7.65 35.69 19.30
CA ASN A 599 6.55 36.62 19.02
C ASN A 599 5.41 35.94 18.24
N ALA A 600 4.47 35.35 18.97
CA ALA A 600 3.26 34.76 18.41
C ALA A 600 2.02 35.66 18.62
N ARG A 601 1.24 35.91 17.58
CA ARG A 601 -0.05 36.60 17.67
C ARG A 601 -1.13 35.60 18.05
N LYS A 602 -1.81 35.86 19.18
CA LYS A 602 -2.95 35.04 19.59
C LYS A 602 -4.09 35.20 18.58
N VAL A 603 -4.64 34.08 18.13
CA VAL A 603 -5.85 34.01 17.30
C VAL A 603 -6.91 33.15 17.99
N ASN A 604 -8.18 33.48 17.77
CA ASN A 604 -9.32 32.78 18.34
C ASN A 604 -9.65 31.50 17.55
N LYS A 605 -10.29 30.54 18.23
CA LYS A 605 -10.78 29.29 17.61
C LYS A 605 -12.01 29.55 16.73
N ILE A 606 -12.45 28.54 15.98
CA ILE A 606 -13.52 28.65 14.98
C ILE A 606 -14.85 29.15 15.58
N GLN A 607 -15.21 28.67 16.77
CA GLN A 607 -16.47 29.02 17.44
C GLN A 607 -16.42 30.34 18.24
N GLN A 608 -15.33 31.09 18.14
CA GLN A 608 -15.10 32.33 18.90
C GLN A 608 -15.19 33.56 17.99
N GLU A 609 -15.20 34.76 18.59
CA GLU A 609 -15.27 36.02 17.84
C GLU A 609 -14.05 36.21 16.91
N SER A 610 -14.29 36.78 15.73
CA SER A 610 -13.26 37.12 14.75
C SER A 610 -12.23 38.14 15.29
N PRO A 611 -10.96 38.08 14.82
CA PRO A 611 -10.45 37.17 13.81
C PRO A 611 -10.15 35.77 14.38
N THR A 612 -10.67 34.75 13.70
CA THR A 612 -10.45 33.33 14.00
C THR A 612 -9.33 32.74 13.14
N VAL A 613 -8.88 31.52 13.46
CA VAL A 613 -7.93 30.77 12.63
C VAL A 613 -8.46 30.61 11.19
N MET A 614 -9.76 30.40 11.05
CA MET A 614 -10.42 30.25 9.75
C MET A 614 -10.39 31.55 8.95
N ASP A 615 -10.66 32.69 9.58
CA ASP A 615 -10.60 33.99 8.92
C ASP A 615 -9.20 34.28 8.36
N LEU A 616 -8.16 33.85 9.06
CA LEU A 616 -6.78 34.00 8.60
C LEU A 616 -6.48 33.10 7.39
N ILE A 617 -6.90 31.83 7.43
CA ILE A 617 -6.68 30.87 6.34
C ILE A 617 -7.46 31.30 5.09
N LEU A 618 -8.73 31.67 5.25
CA LEU A 618 -9.59 32.19 4.18
C LEU A 618 -9.15 33.55 3.64
N GLY A 619 -8.25 34.24 4.35
CA GLY A 619 -7.58 35.44 3.84
C GLY A 619 -6.55 35.15 2.73
N HIS A 620 -6.21 33.88 2.46
CA HIS A 620 -5.25 33.44 1.44
C HIS A 620 -3.84 34.03 1.55
N GLU A 621 -3.46 34.55 2.73
CA GLU A 621 -2.13 35.10 3.01
C GLU A 621 -1.33 34.23 4.02
N ILE A 622 -1.72 32.97 4.20
CA ILE A 622 -1.03 32.00 5.07
C ILE A 622 -0.23 31.01 4.22
N ASP A 623 1.07 30.91 4.51
CA ASP A 623 2.00 30.03 3.80
C ASP A 623 1.96 28.59 4.33
N LEU A 624 1.85 28.49 5.65
CA LEU A 624 2.12 27.26 6.40
C LEU A 624 1.26 27.18 7.65
N VAL A 625 0.67 26.01 7.88
CA VAL A 625 -0.05 25.64 9.09
C VAL A 625 0.65 24.43 9.70
N ILE A 626 1.14 24.58 10.93
CA ILE A 626 1.61 23.46 11.75
C ILE A 626 0.49 23.13 12.73
N ASP A 627 -0.17 21.99 12.53
CA ASP A 627 -1.24 21.51 13.41
C ASP A 627 -1.02 20.05 13.81
N THR A 628 -0.65 19.82 15.08
CA THR A 628 -0.46 18.45 15.55
C THR A 628 -1.81 17.86 15.99
N PRO A 629 -2.25 16.73 15.41
CA PRO A 629 -3.57 16.19 15.64
C PRO A 629 -3.75 15.80 17.10
N THR A 630 -4.93 16.16 17.64
CA THR A 630 -5.40 15.63 18.92
C THR A 630 -6.13 14.32 18.66
N GLN A 631 -6.02 13.35 19.57
CA GLN A 631 -6.58 12.01 19.35
C GLN A 631 -8.12 12.01 19.28
N GLY A 632 -8.69 11.19 18.39
CA GLY A 632 -10.13 11.04 18.14
C GLY A 632 -10.55 11.49 16.74
N ARG A 633 -11.31 10.67 16.00
CA ARG A 633 -11.78 10.91 14.61
C ARG A 633 -13.00 11.86 14.54
N ASP A 634 -13.15 12.77 15.50
CA ASP A 634 -14.27 13.71 15.53
C ASP A 634 -14.04 14.84 14.52
N LYS A 635 -14.70 14.72 13.36
CA LYS A 635 -14.66 15.69 12.26
C LYS A 635 -15.20 17.08 12.64
N SER A 636 -15.87 17.22 13.78
CA SER A 636 -16.37 18.51 14.28
C SER A 636 -15.32 19.30 15.06
N ARG A 637 -14.17 18.70 15.39
CA ARG A 637 -13.10 19.38 16.14
C ARG A 637 -12.41 20.44 15.30
N ASP A 638 -12.04 21.53 15.98
CA ASP A 638 -11.33 22.66 15.37
C ASP A 638 -10.10 22.24 14.56
N GLY A 639 -9.29 21.30 15.07
CA GLY A 639 -8.05 20.86 14.40
C GLY A 639 -8.31 20.22 13.03
N PHE A 640 -9.32 19.36 12.93
CA PHE A 640 -9.71 18.74 11.65
C PHE A 640 -10.09 19.82 10.62
N LEU A 641 -10.94 20.78 11.04
CA LEU A 641 -11.40 21.86 10.18
C LEU A 641 -10.26 22.80 9.76
N ILE A 642 -9.30 23.09 10.67
CA ILE A 642 -8.13 23.91 10.37
C ILE A 642 -7.27 23.25 9.30
N ARG A 643 -6.91 21.97 9.47
CA ARG A 643 -6.08 21.22 8.50
C ARG A 643 -6.76 21.11 7.14
N ARG A 644 -8.07 20.83 7.15
CA ARG A 644 -8.88 20.75 5.93
C ARG A 644 -8.89 22.07 5.16
N THR A 645 -9.24 23.15 5.85
CA THR A 645 -9.33 24.46 5.22
C THR A 645 -7.97 24.94 4.74
N ALA A 646 -6.89 24.64 5.47
CA ALA A 646 -5.53 24.97 5.04
C ALA A 646 -5.21 24.35 3.66
N ILE A 647 -5.40 23.04 3.52
CA ILE A 647 -5.13 22.35 2.24
C ILE A 647 -6.07 22.84 1.13
N GLU A 648 -7.36 22.98 1.41
CA GLU A 648 -8.36 23.41 0.41
C GLU A 648 -8.16 24.85 -0.08
N THR A 649 -7.50 25.70 0.72
CA THR A 649 -7.17 27.09 0.35
C THR A 649 -5.76 27.25 -0.22
N GLY A 650 -4.99 26.16 -0.31
CA GLY A 650 -3.64 26.13 -0.88
C GLY A 650 -2.52 26.50 0.10
N ALA A 651 -2.80 26.57 1.41
CA ALA A 651 -1.78 26.70 2.45
C ALA A 651 -1.17 25.32 2.76
N ASN A 652 0.16 25.25 2.90
CA ASN A 652 0.81 24.00 3.26
C ASN A 652 0.41 23.61 4.69
N CYS A 653 0.07 22.34 4.93
CA CYS A 653 -0.29 21.85 6.26
C CYS A 653 0.65 20.72 6.68
N LEU A 654 1.35 20.91 7.80
CA LEU A 654 2.24 19.91 8.39
C LEU A 654 1.67 19.44 9.72
N THR A 655 1.58 18.12 9.90
CA THR A 655 1.01 17.52 11.11
C THR A 655 2.03 16.81 11.99
N SER A 656 3.29 16.73 11.54
CA SER A 656 4.42 16.23 12.31
C SER A 656 5.40 17.38 12.56
N LEU A 657 5.86 17.47 13.81
CA LEU A 657 6.88 18.44 14.19
C LEU A 657 8.25 18.07 13.63
N ASP A 658 8.51 16.78 13.37
CA ASP A 658 9.74 16.32 12.74
C ASP A 658 9.83 16.85 11.30
N THR A 659 8.73 16.74 10.53
CA THR A 659 8.61 17.32 9.19
C THR A 659 8.77 18.84 9.22
N ALA A 660 8.13 19.53 10.17
CA ALA A 660 8.24 20.98 10.32
C ALA A 660 9.68 21.41 10.66
N ARG A 661 10.38 20.64 11.51
CA ARG A 661 11.79 20.83 11.84
C ARG A 661 12.67 20.61 10.60
N ALA A 662 12.39 19.59 9.80
CA ALA A 662 13.08 19.34 8.54
C ALA A 662 12.90 20.50 7.56
N LEU A 663 11.66 20.98 7.38
CA LEU A 663 11.34 22.11 6.51
C LEU A 663 12.11 23.36 6.92
N VAL A 664 12.03 23.79 8.18
CA VAL A 664 12.75 25.00 8.61
C VAL A 664 14.26 24.83 8.50
N THR A 665 14.78 23.62 8.71
CA THR A 665 16.20 23.31 8.49
C THR A 665 16.59 23.49 7.03
N SER A 666 15.77 22.99 6.09
CA SER A 666 16.03 23.21 4.66
C SER A 666 16.00 24.70 4.32
N LEU A 667 15.04 25.46 4.85
CA LEU A 667 14.87 26.89 4.56
C LEU A 667 16.00 27.77 5.10
N GLU A 668 16.56 27.44 6.26
CA GLU A 668 17.71 28.16 6.85
C GLU A 668 18.97 28.09 5.99
N HIS A 669 19.11 27.05 5.17
CA HIS A 669 20.29 26.80 4.36
C HIS A 669 20.12 27.20 2.89
N ILE A 670 18.99 27.82 2.52
CA ILE A 670 18.75 28.38 1.17
C ILE A 670 19.60 29.64 0.91
N GLY A 671 20.19 30.23 1.96
CA GLY A 671 20.83 31.55 1.95
C GLY A 671 22.11 31.73 1.12
N GLU A 672 22.60 30.74 0.36
CA GLU A 672 23.84 30.89 -0.44
C GLU A 672 23.78 30.31 -1.86
N GLU A 673 22.74 29.61 -2.30
CA GLU A 673 22.74 28.91 -3.60
C GLU A 673 21.56 29.32 -4.50
N GLU A 674 21.76 30.34 -5.35
CA GLU A 674 20.97 30.54 -6.59
C GLU A 674 21.20 29.39 -7.61
N HIS A 675 21.99 28.37 -7.24
CA HIS A 675 22.39 27.26 -8.08
C HIS A 675 22.27 25.93 -7.32
N LEU A 676 21.09 25.31 -7.42
CA LEU A 676 20.91 23.92 -6.97
C LEU A 676 21.87 22.99 -7.75
N THR A 677 22.61 22.16 -7.03
CA THR A 677 23.58 21.20 -7.59
C THR A 677 22.87 20.12 -8.42
N LEU A 678 23.31 19.84 -9.65
CA LEU A 678 22.76 18.71 -10.40
C LEU A 678 23.53 17.43 -10.10
N VAL A 679 22.81 16.33 -9.85
CA VAL A 679 23.36 14.98 -9.72
C VAL A 679 22.72 14.12 -10.82
N ASP A 680 23.55 13.63 -11.75
CA ASP A 680 23.09 12.75 -12.82
C ASP A 680 23.07 11.30 -12.33
N VAL A 681 21.88 10.86 -11.89
CA VAL A 681 21.67 9.49 -11.42
C VAL A 681 21.65 8.44 -12.51
N ALA A 682 21.50 8.82 -13.78
CA ALA A 682 21.51 7.88 -14.90
C ALA A 682 22.93 7.50 -15.33
N SER A 683 23.91 8.33 -14.96
CA SER A 683 25.33 8.09 -15.22
C SER A 683 26.06 7.28 -14.13
N LEU A 684 25.33 6.85 -13.09
CA LEU A 684 25.86 6.14 -11.92
C LEU A 684 26.11 4.65 -12.16
#